data_AF-A0A7X7QIL5-F1
#
_entry.id   AF-A0A7X7QIL5-F1
#
_cell.length_a   1.000
_cell.length_b   1.000
_cell.length_c   1.000
_cell.angle_alpha   90.00
_cell.angle_beta   90.00
_cell.angle_gamma   90.00
#
_symmetry.space_group_name_H-M   'P 1'
#
loop_
_entity.id
_entity.type
_entity.pdbx_description
1 polymer ?
#
loop_
_entity_poly.entity_id
_entity_poly.type
_entity_poly.pdbx_seq_one_letter_code
_entity_poly.pdbx_strand_id
1 'polypeptide(L)'
;MALGLAAAPGRAEVIIACGFENVGDYWSYTSSNDQNCGVNTDAGVNDYPANARILNGSGSWFVNGTISVLTFSEVLLSGWKDVRVGYHISSTSTSENGGCRTDDNVGAYVALSTYANQLKPAFGDTPDIRLLGRGSGARWEYENQTPPVEKNAGWRGTLYPIGDGLRTTDGYSDFSIKVPNERRSLALKLYIQNGRSTDFWNIDDVTVEGTATTSRDCHWSGGGQWNNDSQNKRWERAESGGELSTWDSANGDNALFSLPGEAVTIAGGTMIAARSLRFEADGYVIESGDSSSRLALTNGGSGGSGANTVDVVDAAHTATIKVPIIANPGVGLTKTGGGTLVLGRSNLYTGPTAINEGVVCVSAANNLGAAGAGVAFDGGTLRLTKTMDLADNHPFALLDGGGVIDTQNFNCTTLTDNWSGGGYFTKIGTGKLVLQGDNEMFSGRIDVQQGILQLESNGAIAACSVLDLGADAILDVTGIAEGYSLGANGAQILQGAGTVLGNLSISELGVHVPGKSPCTQYVDGDYSMNGVLEIEIAGSATGAEPEGYDQVRISGLSHDVSLGGLLSLQWSGTDWAAEGDRLWIIRNDTAGSLSGAFDGLADGDSAGVYDGFQWRIYYGADADAGLLAGGNDVLLVAAAPVPEPGSIVSLLLACLAALAGRRREKRACHPRGLC
;
A
#
# COMPACT_ATOMS: atom_id res chain seq x y z
N MET A 1 -39.57 32.59 5.27
CA MET A 1 -39.62 32.27 3.83
C MET A 1 -38.28 32.69 3.26
N ALA A 2 -37.28 31.82 3.35
CA ALA A 2 -35.94 32.06 2.82
C ALA A 2 -35.94 31.63 1.35
N LEU A 3 -35.75 32.56 0.42
CA LEU A 3 -35.50 32.23 -0.98
C LEU A 3 -34.08 31.68 -1.07
N GLY A 4 -33.97 30.36 -1.24
CA GLY A 4 -32.73 29.70 -1.64
C GLY A 4 -32.37 30.14 -3.07
N LEU A 5 -31.28 30.88 -3.20
CA LEU A 5 -30.62 31.10 -4.48
C LEU A 5 -29.72 29.89 -4.71
N ALA A 6 -30.02 29.07 -5.72
CA ALA A 6 -29.15 27.97 -6.11
C ALA A 6 -27.79 28.51 -6.58
N ALA A 7 -26.71 28.05 -5.95
CA ALA A 7 -25.33 28.46 -6.19
C ALA A 7 -24.81 28.07 -7.58
N ALA A 8 -24.01 28.93 -8.20
CA ALA A 8 -23.32 28.66 -9.47
C ALA A 8 -21.90 28.12 -9.21
N PRO A 9 -21.47 27.03 -9.85
CA PRO A 9 -20.18 26.39 -9.55
C PRO A 9 -18.97 27.24 -9.98
N GLY A 10 -17.94 27.33 -9.12
CA GLY A 10 -16.61 27.85 -9.46
C GLY A 10 -16.18 29.17 -8.78
N ARG A 11 -16.98 29.73 -7.86
CA ARG A 11 -16.56 30.84 -6.99
C ARG A 11 -16.52 30.37 -5.53
N ALA A 12 -15.58 30.93 -4.76
CA ALA A 12 -15.58 30.76 -3.32
C ALA A 12 -16.74 31.55 -2.72
N GLU A 13 -17.47 30.93 -1.80
CA GLU A 13 -18.62 31.47 -1.08
C GLU A 13 -18.32 31.56 0.41
N VAL A 14 -18.97 32.50 1.10
CA VAL A 14 -18.90 32.64 2.55
C VAL A 14 -19.72 31.52 3.19
N ILE A 15 -19.04 30.61 3.88
CA ILE A 15 -19.65 29.52 4.66
C ILE A 15 -20.29 30.12 5.92
N ILE A 16 -19.53 30.94 6.64
CA ILE A 16 -19.97 31.66 7.84
C ILE A 16 -19.07 32.88 8.08
N ALA A 17 -19.62 33.94 8.68
CA ALA A 17 -18.88 35.16 8.96
C ALA A 17 -19.31 35.81 10.28
N CYS A 18 -18.38 36.56 10.88
CA CYS A 18 -18.60 37.46 12.00
C CYS A 18 -17.94 38.80 11.72
N GLY A 19 -18.75 39.81 11.41
CA GLY A 19 -18.32 41.20 11.28
C GLY A 19 -18.45 41.99 12.59
N PHE A 20 -19.06 41.42 13.63
CA PHE A 20 -19.31 42.08 14.93
C PHE A 20 -20.28 43.26 14.87
N GLU A 21 -21.12 43.28 13.84
CA GLU A 21 -22.04 44.35 13.51
C GLU A 21 -23.41 44.24 14.20
N ASN A 22 -23.68 43.12 14.85
CA ASN A 22 -24.99 42.75 15.42
C ASN A 22 -26.13 42.63 14.39
N VAL A 23 -25.89 42.96 13.12
CA VAL A 23 -26.84 42.84 12.00
C VAL A 23 -26.20 41.98 10.92
N GLY A 24 -26.73 40.77 10.71
CA GLY A 24 -26.21 39.83 9.70
C GLY A 24 -25.03 38.98 10.16
N ASP A 25 -24.64 39.04 11.43
CA ASP A 25 -23.69 38.10 12.03
C ASP A 25 -24.36 36.75 12.27
N TYR A 26 -23.83 35.70 11.64
CA TYR A 26 -24.34 34.32 11.77
C TYR A 26 -23.43 33.41 12.61
N TRP A 27 -22.25 33.89 12.99
CA TRP A 27 -21.29 33.12 13.77
C TRP A 27 -21.30 33.49 15.26
N SER A 28 -21.61 32.52 16.13
CA SER A 28 -21.52 32.73 17.57
C SER A 28 -20.07 32.70 18.08
N TYR A 29 -19.76 33.54 19.07
CA TYR A 29 -18.44 33.60 19.71
C TYR A 29 -18.55 33.88 21.22
N THR A 30 -17.44 33.66 21.93
CA THR A 30 -17.27 33.97 23.36
C THR A 30 -15.94 34.66 23.61
N SER A 31 -15.89 35.57 24.59
CA SER A 31 -14.67 36.24 25.08
C SER A 31 -14.28 35.76 26.48
N SER A 32 -12.99 35.60 26.76
CA SER A 32 -12.51 35.19 28.09
C SER A 32 -12.46 36.33 29.13
N ASN A 33 -12.62 37.58 28.69
CA ASN A 33 -12.65 38.78 29.52
C ASN A 33 -13.65 39.77 28.89
N ASP A 34 -14.36 40.55 29.73
CA ASP A 34 -15.31 41.58 29.29
C ASP A 34 -14.91 42.98 29.79
N GLN A 35 -13.87 43.06 30.64
CA GLN A 35 -13.27 44.31 31.08
C GLN A 35 -12.10 44.64 30.16
N ASN A 36 -12.25 45.67 29.32
CA ASN A 36 -11.27 46.13 28.33
C ASN A 36 -11.17 45.30 27.03
N CYS A 37 -12.25 44.62 26.68
CA CYS A 37 -12.47 44.07 25.34
C CYS A 37 -13.97 43.95 25.06
N GLY A 38 -14.36 44.00 23.80
CA GLY A 38 -15.77 43.97 23.39
C GLY A 38 -15.97 44.49 21.98
N VAL A 39 -17.22 44.74 21.59
CA VAL A 39 -17.53 45.38 20.31
C VAL A 39 -17.49 46.89 20.49
N ASN A 40 -16.65 47.57 19.72
CA ASN A 40 -16.61 49.03 19.65
C ASN A 40 -17.50 49.50 18.50
N THR A 41 -18.47 50.38 18.80
CA THR A 41 -19.40 50.97 17.81
C THR A 41 -19.14 52.47 17.54
N ASP A 42 -18.10 53.06 18.12
CA ASP A 42 -17.79 54.49 17.98
C ASP A 42 -17.32 54.83 16.55
N ALA A 43 -17.99 55.78 15.88
CA ALA A 43 -17.80 56.12 14.46
C ALA A 43 -17.29 57.55 14.18
N GLY A 44 -16.52 57.70 13.09
CA GLY A 44 -16.21 59.00 12.48
C GLY A 44 -15.13 59.81 13.20
N VAL A 45 -15.40 61.09 13.48
CA VAL A 45 -14.45 62.01 14.15
C VAL A 45 -14.16 61.65 15.62
N ASN A 46 -14.93 60.72 16.19
CA ASN A 46 -14.74 60.19 17.54
C ASN A 46 -13.92 58.89 17.55
N ASP A 47 -13.59 58.36 16.37
CA ASP A 47 -12.61 57.31 16.21
C ASP A 47 -11.25 57.84 16.69
N TYR A 48 -10.39 57.00 17.28
CA TYR A 48 -9.08 57.46 17.71
C TYR A 48 -7.94 56.56 17.19
N PRO A 49 -7.16 57.04 16.20
CA PRO A 49 -7.27 58.37 15.58
C PRO A 49 -8.57 58.54 14.78
N ALA A 50 -8.99 59.79 14.54
CA ALA A 50 -10.18 60.08 13.74
C ALA A 50 -9.98 59.49 12.33
N ASN A 51 -10.93 58.64 11.88
CA ASN A 51 -10.86 57.84 10.64
C ASN A 51 -9.94 56.61 10.67
N ALA A 52 -9.68 56.01 11.84
CA ALA A 52 -8.91 54.77 12.00
C ALA A 52 -9.62 53.47 11.62
N ARG A 53 -10.93 53.53 11.36
CA ARG A 53 -11.76 52.36 11.08
C ARG A 53 -11.32 51.53 9.86
N ILE A 54 -11.29 50.21 10.07
CA ILE A 54 -11.37 49.12 9.06
C ILE A 54 -12.79 49.03 8.46
N LEU A 55 -13.79 49.57 9.14
CA LEU A 55 -15.17 49.18 8.95
C LEU A 55 -15.71 49.39 7.54
N ASN A 56 -16.25 48.30 7.00
CA ASN A 56 -17.35 48.39 6.04
C ASN A 56 -18.72 48.60 6.75
N GLY A 57 -18.81 48.51 8.09
CA GLY A 57 -20.04 48.59 8.91
C GLY A 57 -20.03 49.51 10.17
N SER A 58 -20.82 49.17 11.19
CA SER A 58 -21.10 49.89 12.44
C SER A 58 -20.21 49.55 13.66
N GLY A 59 -19.44 48.46 13.70
CA GLY A 59 -18.57 48.10 14.83
C GLY A 59 -17.60 46.92 14.63
N SER A 60 -16.48 46.92 15.35
CA SER A 60 -15.44 45.87 15.33
C SER A 60 -15.13 45.38 16.75
N TRP A 61 -14.58 44.17 16.89
CA TRP A 61 -14.16 43.68 18.20
C TRP A 61 -12.77 44.19 18.59
N PHE A 62 -12.57 44.61 19.85
CA PHE A 62 -11.31 45.21 20.32
C PHE A 62 -10.77 44.59 21.61
N VAL A 63 -9.46 44.76 21.87
CA VAL A 63 -8.79 44.51 23.15
C VAL A 63 -7.79 45.60 23.49
N ASN A 64 -7.83 46.14 24.71
CA ASN A 64 -6.84 47.07 25.24
C ASN A 64 -6.36 46.71 26.65
N GLY A 65 -5.04 46.81 26.90
CA GLY A 65 -4.45 46.67 28.24
C GLY A 65 -4.74 45.36 28.98
N THR A 66 -5.10 44.30 28.27
CA THR A 66 -5.37 42.97 28.81
C THR A 66 -5.02 41.87 27.81
N ILE A 67 -5.06 40.63 28.27
CA ILE A 67 -5.20 39.45 27.44
C ILE A 67 -6.69 39.10 27.31
N SER A 68 -7.12 38.73 26.12
CA SER A 68 -8.44 38.16 25.87
C SER A 68 -8.36 37.07 24.81
N VAL A 69 -9.20 36.06 24.94
CA VAL A 69 -9.34 34.97 23.98
C VAL A 69 -10.74 35.03 23.40
N LEU A 70 -10.82 35.23 22.08
CA LEU A 70 -12.04 35.15 21.32
C LEU A 70 -12.17 33.74 20.74
N THR A 71 -13.20 32.99 21.15
CA THR A 71 -13.45 31.62 20.66
C THR A 71 -14.76 31.58 19.90
N PHE A 72 -14.71 31.09 18.66
CA PHE A 72 -15.88 30.97 17.80
C PHE A 72 -16.47 29.56 17.89
N SER A 73 -17.78 29.44 17.64
CA SER A 73 -18.40 28.12 17.50
C SER A 73 -17.80 27.34 16.34
N GLU A 74 -17.88 26.02 16.43
CA GLU A 74 -17.38 25.13 15.39
C GLU A 74 -18.11 25.33 14.05
N VAL A 75 -17.39 25.10 12.95
CA VAL A 75 -17.90 25.18 11.59
C VAL A 75 -17.73 23.83 10.91
N LEU A 76 -18.83 23.24 10.46
CA LEU A 76 -18.81 22.02 9.66
C LEU A 76 -18.35 22.35 8.23
N LEU A 77 -17.46 21.54 7.70
CA LEU A 77 -16.83 21.72 6.39
C LEU A 77 -17.22 20.63 5.39
N SER A 78 -18.14 19.74 5.76
CA SER A 78 -18.71 18.76 4.82
C SER A 78 -19.17 19.50 3.56
N GLY A 79 -18.86 18.93 2.39
CA GLY A 79 -19.19 19.44 1.05
C GLY A 79 -18.60 20.80 0.66
N TRP A 80 -17.62 21.29 1.40
CA TRP A 80 -16.79 22.41 0.99
C TRP A 80 -15.37 21.93 0.69
N LYS A 81 -14.74 22.54 -0.32
CA LYS A 81 -13.32 22.36 -0.62
C LYS A 81 -12.65 23.71 -0.75
N ASP A 82 -11.32 23.70 -0.78
CA ASP A 82 -10.52 24.92 -0.90
C ASP A 82 -10.90 25.95 0.18
N VAL A 83 -11.16 25.44 1.39
CA VAL A 83 -11.62 26.22 2.53
C VAL A 83 -10.49 27.11 3.05
N ARG A 84 -10.82 28.35 3.37
CA ARG A 84 -9.92 29.32 3.99
C ARG A 84 -10.62 30.05 5.13
N VAL A 85 -9.87 30.37 6.18
CA VAL A 85 -10.32 31.27 7.25
C VAL A 85 -9.66 32.63 7.02
N GLY A 86 -10.45 33.65 6.76
CA GLY A 86 -10.01 35.03 6.54
C GLY A 86 -10.11 35.87 7.82
N TYR A 87 -9.18 36.80 7.99
CA TYR A 87 -9.15 37.74 9.11
C TYR A 87 -8.80 39.13 8.61
N HIS A 88 -9.51 40.13 9.12
CA HIS A 88 -9.15 41.53 8.97
C HIS A 88 -8.72 42.08 10.33
N ILE A 89 -7.46 42.49 10.46
CA ILE A 89 -6.89 42.93 11.75
C ILE A 89 -6.18 44.28 11.60
N SER A 90 -6.36 45.17 12.59
CA SER A 90 -5.56 46.40 12.75
C SER A 90 -5.10 46.58 14.19
N SER A 91 -4.21 47.55 14.36
CA SER A 91 -3.90 48.10 15.68
C SER A 91 -4.05 49.62 15.68
N THR A 92 -4.66 50.15 16.74
CA THR A 92 -4.85 51.59 16.95
C THR A 92 -4.33 52.00 18.32
N SER A 93 -4.21 53.30 18.58
CA SER A 93 -3.74 53.80 19.88
C SER A 93 -4.27 55.18 20.19
N THR A 94 -4.59 55.42 21.47
CA THR A 94 -4.96 56.71 22.04
C THR A 94 -3.80 57.66 22.34
N SER A 95 -2.57 57.28 21.99
CA SER A 95 -1.37 58.11 22.22
C SER A 95 -0.61 58.43 20.92
N GLU A 96 -0.05 59.64 20.83
CA GLU A 96 0.62 60.20 19.63
C GLU A 96 1.87 59.43 19.17
N ASN A 97 2.38 58.50 19.99
CA ASN A 97 3.49 57.57 19.66
C ASN A 97 3.17 56.13 20.10
N GLY A 98 1.88 55.76 20.10
CA GLY A 98 1.42 54.44 20.51
C GLY A 98 0.94 53.57 19.36
N GLY A 99 0.90 52.27 19.66
CA GLY A 99 0.67 51.15 18.76
C GLY A 99 1.22 49.88 19.40
N CYS A 100 1.00 48.73 18.76
CA CYS A 100 1.39 47.43 19.32
C CYS A 100 2.92 47.23 19.32
N ARG A 101 3.49 46.93 20.49
CA ARG A 101 4.93 46.75 20.76
C ARG A 101 5.32 45.27 20.79
N THR A 102 6.60 44.98 20.91
CA THR A 102 7.13 43.60 20.84
C THR A 102 6.53 42.61 21.86
N ASP A 103 5.86 43.11 22.90
CA ASP A 103 5.11 42.36 23.92
C ASP A 103 3.61 42.19 23.61
N ASP A 104 3.09 42.88 22.59
CA ASP A 104 1.72 42.77 22.09
C ASP A 104 1.65 41.77 20.94
N ASN A 105 0.65 40.89 20.95
CA ASN A 105 0.50 39.88 19.91
C ASN A 105 -0.93 39.43 19.67
N VAL A 106 -1.16 38.90 18.48
CA VAL A 106 -2.35 38.12 18.13
C VAL A 106 -1.91 36.75 17.67
N GLY A 107 -2.46 35.70 18.26
CA GLY A 107 -2.32 34.32 17.81
C GLY A 107 -3.62 33.82 17.21
N ALA A 108 -3.64 33.53 15.91
CA ALA A 108 -4.75 32.86 15.25
C ALA A 108 -4.56 31.34 15.29
N TYR A 109 -5.57 30.63 15.81
CA TYR A 109 -5.56 29.17 15.95
C TYR A 109 -6.73 28.57 15.18
N VAL A 110 -6.43 27.67 14.26
CA VAL A 110 -7.39 26.83 13.55
C VAL A 110 -7.19 25.39 14.00
N ALA A 111 -8.12 24.89 14.82
CA ALA A 111 -8.18 23.48 15.14
C ALA A 111 -9.02 22.77 14.08
N LEU A 112 -8.52 21.64 13.59
CA LEU A 112 -9.16 20.90 12.53
C LEU A 112 -9.51 19.50 13.03
N SER A 113 -10.76 19.08 12.90
CA SER A 113 -11.10 17.68 13.12
C SER A 113 -10.63 16.86 11.93
N THR A 114 -10.14 15.66 12.21
CA THR A 114 -10.17 14.58 11.24
C THR A 114 -11.51 13.88 11.38
N TYR A 115 -11.93 13.19 10.32
CA TYR A 115 -13.12 12.37 10.37
C TYR A 115 -13.05 11.30 11.48
N ALA A 116 -11.85 10.90 11.91
CA ALA A 116 -11.62 9.72 12.75
C ALA A 116 -12.08 9.78 14.22
N ASN A 117 -12.27 10.93 14.88
CA ASN A 117 -12.74 10.88 16.29
C ASN A 117 -13.16 12.19 16.99
N GLN A 118 -13.25 13.33 16.30
CA GLN A 118 -13.56 14.57 16.99
C GLN A 118 -14.63 15.33 16.22
N LEU A 119 -15.84 15.34 16.76
CA LEU A 119 -16.80 16.39 16.42
C LEU A 119 -16.13 17.72 16.75
N LYS A 120 -15.64 17.88 17.97
CA LYS A 120 -15.00 19.11 18.45
C LYS A 120 -13.48 19.09 18.29
N PRO A 121 -12.90 19.83 17.33
CA PRO A 121 -11.44 19.90 17.18
C PRO A 121 -10.78 20.49 18.42
N ALA A 122 -9.66 19.90 18.85
CA ALA A 122 -8.86 20.46 19.95
C ALA A 122 -7.79 21.44 19.42
N PHE A 123 -7.67 22.60 20.06
CA PHE A 123 -6.60 23.54 19.76
C PHE A 123 -5.26 23.05 20.31
N GLY A 124 -4.20 23.16 19.52
CA GLY A 124 -2.83 23.03 20.01
C GLY A 124 -2.40 24.24 20.87
N ASP A 125 -1.22 24.12 21.47
CA ASP A 125 -0.65 25.16 22.35
C ASP A 125 -0.09 26.35 21.57
N THR A 126 0.35 26.13 20.33
CA THR A 126 0.94 27.15 19.45
C THR A 126 -0.06 27.64 18.41
N PRO A 127 -0.13 28.95 18.13
CA PRO A 127 -0.99 29.48 17.07
C PRO A 127 -0.52 29.02 15.69
N ASP A 128 -1.43 29.02 14.73
CA ASP A 128 -1.11 28.79 13.30
C ASP A 128 -0.42 30.02 12.71
N ILE A 129 -0.90 31.22 13.04
CA ILE A 129 -0.23 32.47 12.69
C ILE A 129 -0.08 33.29 13.95
N ARG A 130 1.14 33.76 14.21
CA ARG A 130 1.39 34.79 15.23
C ARG A 130 1.67 36.13 14.55
N LEU A 131 0.91 37.15 14.93
CA LEU A 131 1.18 38.55 14.65
C LEU A 131 1.90 39.14 15.86
N LEU A 132 3.05 39.76 15.66
CA LEU A 132 3.83 40.39 16.74
C LEU A 132 4.00 41.88 16.50
N GLY A 133 3.78 42.66 17.57
CA GLY A 133 4.20 44.05 17.66
C GLY A 133 5.72 44.25 17.49
N ARG A 134 6.19 45.49 17.25
CA ARG A 134 7.57 45.80 16.83
C ARG A 134 7.93 47.23 17.24
N GLY A 135 9.14 47.40 17.78
CA GLY A 135 9.70 48.70 18.13
C GLY A 135 8.92 49.46 19.22
N SER A 136 8.96 50.79 19.18
CA SER A 136 8.40 51.69 20.21
C SER A 136 6.88 51.92 20.14
N GLY A 137 6.16 51.25 19.22
CA GLY A 137 4.70 51.28 19.10
C GLY A 137 4.24 51.84 17.77
N ALA A 138 4.24 51.01 16.73
CA ALA A 138 3.86 51.44 15.39
C ALA A 138 2.46 50.89 15.02
N ARG A 139 1.71 51.69 14.23
CA ARG A 139 0.34 51.43 13.75
C ARG A 139 0.42 50.90 12.32
N TRP A 140 -0.21 49.76 12.02
CA TRP A 140 0.27 48.90 10.93
C TRP A 140 -0.74 48.34 9.95
N GLU A 141 -0.25 48.25 8.71
CA GLU A 141 -0.68 47.39 7.62
C GLU A 141 0.41 46.30 7.46
N TYR A 142 0.04 45.02 7.55
CA TYR A 142 1.00 43.92 7.46
C TYR A 142 1.39 43.59 6.02
N GLU A 143 0.52 43.88 5.04
CA GLU A 143 0.83 44.08 3.61
C GLU A 143 -0.48 44.33 2.85
N ASN A 144 -0.62 45.43 2.10
CA ASN A 144 -1.73 45.60 1.14
C ASN A 144 -1.46 44.85 -0.18
N GLN A 145 -0.99 43.61 -0.12
CA GLN A 145 -0.84 42.82 -1.35
C GLN A 145 -2.20 42.21 -1.65
N THR A 146 -2.68 42.51 -2.85
CA THR A 146 -3.56 41.58 -3.53
C THR A 146 -2.67 40.58 -4.25
N PRO A 147 -2.64 39.29 -3.86
CA PRO A 147 -3.54 38.63 -2.90
C PRO A 147 -3.05 38.67 -1.42
N PRO A 148 -3.97 38.53 -0.44
CA PRO A 148 -3.65 38.44 0.99
C PRO A 148 -2.61 37.38 1.33
N VAL A 149 -1.95 37.51 2.48
CA VAL A 149 -0.99 36.50 2.96
C VAL A 149 -1.73 35.22 3.34
N GLU A 150 -1.61 34.18 2.50
CA GLU A 150 -2.18 32.86 2.76
C GLU A 150 -1.13 31.89 3.35
N LYS A 151 -1.50 31.18 4.43
CA LYS A 151 -0.70 30.10 5.03
C LYS A 151 -1.54 28.87 5.24
N ASN A 152 -0.93 27.69 5.20
CA ASN A 152 -1.65 26.45 5.53
C ASN A 152 -1.89 26.34 7.04
N ALA A 153 -3.02 25.76 7.43
CA ALA A 153 -3.25 25.34 8.81
C ALA A 153 -2.10 24.43 9.28
N GLY A 154 -1.65 24.62 10.51
CA GLY A 154 -0.46 23.97 11.07
C GLY A 154 0.86 24.68 10.78
N TRP A 155 0.89 25.75 9.97
CA TRP A 155 2.06 26.63 9.90
C TRP A 155 2.36 27.21 11.29
N ARG A 156 3.63 27.49 11.62
CA ARG A 156 4.04 27.94 12.97
C ARG A 156 4.98 29.13 12.92
N GLY A 157 4.68 30.09 12.05
CA GLY A 157 5.52 31.26 11.86
C GLY A 157 4.94 32.53 12.47
N THR A 158 5.80 33.55 12.50
CA THR A 158 5.43 34.91 12.89
C THR A 158 5.36 35.77 11.63
N LEU A 159 4.26 36.51 11.49
CA LEU A 159 4.18 37.59 10.54
C LEU A 159 4.57 38.88 11.26
N TYR A 160 5.43 39.65 10.59
CA TYR A 160 5.85 40.97 11.03
C TYR A 160 5.23 42.00 10.09
N PRO A 161 4.99 43.22 10.57
CA PRO A 161 4.44 44.28 9.75
C PRO A 161 5.52 44.88 8.87
N ILE A 162 5.09 45.56 7.80
CA ILE A 162 5.99 46.20 6.86
C ILE A 162 6.13 47.68 7.22
N GLY A 163 7.35 48.07 7.58
CA GLY A 163 7.73 49.44 7.92
C GLY A 163 8.14 49.64 9.39
N ASP A 164 8.86 50.73 9.64
CA ASP A 164 9.39 51.15 10.94
C ASP A 164 9.04 52.61 11.30
N GLY A 165 8.06 53.22 10.62
CA GLY A 165 7.71 54.63 10.76
C GLY A 165 6.33 54.94 11.36
N LEU A 166 6.19 56.17 11.87
CA LEU A 166 4.93 56.82 12.27
C LEU A 166 4.06 57.08 11.03
N ARG A 167 3.20 56.14 10.63
CA ARG A 167 2.20 56.39 9.58
C ARG A 167 1.05 57.25 10.12
N THR A 168 0.64 58.24 9.35
CA THR A 168 -0.46 59.19 9.67
C THR A 168 -1.75 58.92 8.90
N THR A 169 -1.86 57.78 8.20
CA THR A 169 -3.06 57.30 7.53
C THR A 169 -3.11 55.77 7.68
N ASP A 170 -4.21 55.28 8.26
CA ASP A 170 -4.37 53.92 8.77
C ASP A 170 -4.52 52.87 7.66
N GLY A 171 -4.09 51.64 7.94
CA GLY A 171 -4.27 50.47 7.06
C GLY A 171 -4.58 49.24 7.91
N TYR A 172 -5.31 48.29 7.33
CA TYR A 172 -5.63 46.99 7.95
C TYR A 172 -4.78 45.89 7.33
N SER A 173 -4.91 44.68 7.87
CA SER A 173 -4.15 43.53 7.42
C SER A 173 -5.05 42.35 7.15
N ASP A 174 -4.91 41.82 5.94
CA ASP A 174 -5.61 40.63 5.51
C ASP A 174 -4.64 39.45 5.50
N PHE A 175 -5.02 38.40 6.19
CA PHE A 175 -4.36 37.12 6.06
C PHE A 175 -5.39 36.01 6.10
N SER A 176 -5.04 34.90 5.49
CA SER A 176 -5.88 33.71 5.46
C SER A 176 -5.13 32.46 5.91
N ILE A 177 -5.88 31.56 6.53
CA ILE A 177 -5.41 30.22 6.85
C ILE A 177 -6.13 29.23 5.94
N LYS A 178 -5.40 28.63 5.01
CA LYS A 178 -5.89 27.57 4.13
C LYS A 178 -6.07 26.28 4.91
N VAL A 179 -7.28 25.76 4.88
CA VAL A 179 -7.66 24.49 5.49
C VAL A 179 -7.47 23.38 4.43
N PRO A 180 -6.77 22.28 4.75
CA PRO A 180 -6.70 21.12 3.87
C PRO A 180 -8.10 20.63 3.50
N ASN A 181 -8.27 20.06 2.31
CA ASN A 181 -9.53 19.37 1.96
C ASN A 181 -9.74 18.16 2.87
N GLU A 182 -10.96 17.61 2.88
CA GLU A 182 -11.33 16.42 3.64
C GLU A 182 -11.19 16.60 5.17
N ARG A 183 -11.53 17.79 5.67
CA ARG A 183 -11.73 18.03 7.10
C ARG A 183 -13.22 18.03 7.39
N ARG A 184 -13.62 17.42 8.51
CA ARG A 184 -15.03 17.38 8.92
C ARG A 184 -15.50 18.74 9.41
N SER A 185 -14.69 19.38 10.25
CA SER A 185 -14.99 20.65 10.86
C SER A 185 -13.72 21.41 11.21
N LEU A 186 -13.88 22.71 11.41
CA LEU A 186 -12.87 23.56 12.03
C LEU A 186 -13.43 24.25 13.26
N ALA A 187 -12.54 24.58 14.19
CA ALA A 187 -12.82 25.51 15.28
C ALA A 187 -11.76 26.61 15.25
N LEU A 188 -12.17 27.81 15.65
CA LEU A 188 -11.35 29.01 15.62
C LEU A 188 -11.23 29.63 17.00
N LYS A 189 -10.01 30.00 17.40
CA LYS A 189 -9.78 30.99 18.47
C LYS A 189 -8.73 32.02 18.07
N LEU A 190 -8.91 33.24 18.56
CA LEU A 190 -7.91 34.31 18.55
C LEU A 190 -7.44 34.54 19.99
N TYR A 191 -6.15 34.36 20.24
CA TYR A 191 -5.50 34.82 21.46
C TYR A 191 -4.96 36.22 21.22
N ILE A 192 -5.37 37.20 22.01
CA ILE A 192 -4.97 38.59 21.80
C ILE A 192 -4.39 39.12 23.11
N GLN A 193 -3.14 39.57 23.04
CA GLN A 193 -2.42 40.15 24.15
C GLN A 193 -2.07 41.59 23.83
N ASN A 194 -2.47 42.47 24.75
CA ASN A 194 -2.15 43.87 24.71
C ASN A 194 -1.71 44.35 26.10
N GLY A 195 -0.48 44.84 26.21
CA GLY A 195 0.13 45.23 27.47
C GLY A 195 -0.27 46.62 27.98
N ARG A 196 -0.95 47.46 27.17
CA ARG A 196 -1.27 48.85 27.55
C ARG A 196 -2.71 49.24 27.26
N SER A 197 -3.31 49.99 28.17
CA SER A 197 -4.70 50.48 28.03
C SER A 197 -4.90 51.51 26.93
N THR A 198 -3.81 52.11 26.43
CA THR A 198 -3.83 53.11 25.37
C THR A 198 -3.71 52.52 23.97
N ASP A 199 -3.34 51.25 23.84
CA ASP A 199 -3.17 50.59 22.54
C ASP A 199 -4.31 49.59 22.35
N PHE A 200 -4.69 49.32 21.11
CA PHE A 200 -5.84 48.48 20.78
C PHE A 200 -5.46 47.52 19.64
N TRP A 201 -5.86 46.26 19.78
CA TRP A 201 -6.04 45.36 18.64
C TRP A 201 -7.50 45.40 18.23
N ASN A 202 -7.77 45.57 16.94
CA ASN A 202 -9.13 45.51 16.39
C ASN A 202 -9.23 44.35 15.41
N ILE A 203 -10.29 43.56 15.54
CA ILE A 203 -10.61 42.39 14.72
C ILE A 203 -11.93 42.68 14.01
N ASP A 204 -11.93 42.48 12.70
CA ASP A 204 -13.08 42.68 11.84
C ASP A 204 -13.22 41.51 10.83
N ASP A 205 -14.43 41.35 10.28
CA ASP A 205 -14.77 40.45 9.17
C ASP A 205 -14.10 39.05 9.24
N VAL A 206 -14.24 38.35 10.36
CA VAL A 206 -13.73 36.97 10.48
C VAL A 206 -14.61 36.05 9.65
N THR A 207 -14.05 35.50 8.58
CA THR A 207 -14.80 34.72 7.59
C THR A 207 -14.26 33.30 7.47
N VAL A 208 -15.15 32.35 7.20
CA VAL A 208 -14.79 31.06 6.61
C VAL A 208 -15.40 31.02 5.23
N GLU A 209 -14.55 30.83 4.22
CA GLU A 209 -14.96 30.76 2.83
C GLU A 209 -14.52 29.43 2.24
N GLY A 210 -15.28 28.91 1.28
CA GLY A 210 -14.91 27.69 0.56
C GLY A 210 -15.60 27.63 -0.78
N THR A 211 -15.19 26.68 -1.61
CA THR A 211 -15.91 26.36 -2.85
C THR A 211 -16.89 25.24 -2.54
N ALA A 212 -18.18 25.48 -2.77
CA ALA A 212 -19.20 24.45 -2.65
C ALA A 212 -18.87 23.29 -3.59
N THR A 213 -18.87 22.08 -3.06
CA THR A 213 -18.77 20.87 -3.87
C THR A 213 -20.17 20.47 -4.30
N THR A 214 -20.33 19.92 -5.50
CA THR A 214 -21.55 19.20 -5.89
C THR A 214 -21.58 17.81 -5.27
N SER A 215 -20.90 17.62 -4.13
CA SER A 215 -20.72 16.30 -3.55
C SER A 215 -22.04 15.80 -2.96
N ARG A 216 -22.33 14.53 -3.20
CA ARG A 216 -23.47 13.82 -2.57
C ARG A 216 -23.04 13.08 -1.31
N ASP A 217 -21.93 13.49 -0.72
CA ASP A 217 -21.40 12.92 0.51
C ASP A 217 -22.33 13.21 1.68
N CYS A 218 -22.82 12.14 2.27
CA CYS A 218 -23.71 12.13 3.42
C CYS A 218 -23.00 11.40 4.55
N HIS A 219 -22.78 12.07 5.68
CA HIS A 219 -22.13 11.48 6.84
C HIS A 219 -23.15 10.78 7.73
N TRP A 220 -22.87 9.55 8.13
CA TRP A 220 -23.71 8.84 9.09
C TRP A 220 -23.65 9.54 10.46
N SER A 221 -24.81 9.95 10.99
CA SER A 221 -24.88 10.70 12.25
C SER A 221 -24.85 9.82 13.50
N GLY A 222 -24.94 8.49 13.35
CA GLY A 222 -25.09 7.56 14.46
C GLY A 222 -26.54 7.22 14.81
N GLY A 223 -26.79 5.98 15.25
CA GLY A 223 -28.03 5.49 15.83
C GLY A 223 -29.24 5.34 14.88
N GLY A 224 -30.08 4.32 15.11
CA GLY A 224 -31.33 4.12 14.38
C GLY A 224 -31.17 3.33 13.07
N GLN A 225 -32.03 3.61 12.08
CA GLN A 225 -32.08 2.85 10.82
C GLN A 225 -31.72 3.71 9.61
N TRP A 226 -30.96 3.16 8.67
CA TRP A 226 -30.77 3.74 7.35
C TRP A 226 -32.05 3.56 6.53
N ASN A 227 -32.72 4.67 6.23
CA ASN A 227 -34.02 4.71 5.58
C ASN A 227 -34.11 5.90 4.61
N ASN A 228 -35.17 5.95 3.78
CA ASN A 228 -35.50 7.07 2.89
C ASN A 228 -36.61 7.99 3.45
N ASP A 229 -36.90 7.90 4.76
CA ASP A 229 -38.01 8.61 5.40
C ASP A 229 -37.64 10.06 5.73
N SER A 230 -38.40 10.99 5.19
CA SER A 230 -38.29 12.43 5.46
C SER A 230 -38.47 12.82 6.93
N GLN A 231 -39.12 11.98 7.72
CA GLN A 231 -39.36 12.20 9.16
C GLN A 231 -38.28 11.57 10.04
N ASN A 232 -37.52 10.60 9.54
CA ASN A 232 -36.53 9.85 10.31
C ASN A 232 -35.10 10.01 9.74
N LYS A 233 -34.68 11.27 9.62
CA LYS A 233 -33.40 11.71 9.06
C LYS A 233 -32.21 11.23 9.91
N ARG A 234 -31.13 10.76 9.28
CA ARG A 234 -29.94 10.14 9.93
C ARG A 234 -28.60 10.46 9.26
N TRP A 235 -28.62 11.35 8.30
CA TRP A 235 -27.44 11.68 7.50
C TRP A 235 -27.15 13.16 7.64
N GLU A 236 -25.91 13.55 7.81
CA GLU A 236 -25.50 14.96 7.79
C GLU A 236 -25.00 15.30 6.38
N ARG A 237 -25.56 16.35 5.79
CA ARG A 237 -25.04 16.93 4.56
C ARG A 237 -24.40 18.28 4.85
N ALA A 238 -23.43 18.60 4.00
CA ALA A 238 -22.83 19.91 3.86
C ALA A 238 -23.84 21.06 3.80
N GLU A 239 -24.76 20.93 2.85
CA GLU A 239 -25.75 21.93 2.45
C GLU A 239 -26.84 22.14 3.52
N SER A 240 -26.95 21.25 4.51
CA SER A 240 -27.94 21.35 5.58
C SER A 240 -27.43 22.06 6.83
N GLY A 241 -26.21 22.60 6.84
CA GLY A 241 -25.70 23.41 7.96
C GLY A 241 -25.63 22.64 9.29
N GLY A 242 -25.41 21.31 9.23
CA GLY A 242 -25.39 20.42 10.40
C GLY A 242 -26.75 19.85 10.80
N GLU A 243 -27.85 20.21 10.12
CA GLU A 243 -29.11 19.50 10.29
C GLU A 243 -29.07 18.12 9.62
N LEU A 244 -29.75 17.15 10.24
CA LEU A 244 -29.93 15.84 9.61
C LEU A 244 -30.80 15.97 8.35
N SER A 245 -30.41 15.24 7.32
CA SER A 245 -31.04 15.11 6.01
C SER A 245 -31.60 13.70 5.81
N THR A 246 -32.52 13.61 4.86
CA THR A 246 -33.04 12.34 4.35
C THR A 246 -32.03 11.74 3.37
N TRP A 247 -31.90 10.43 3.37
CA TRP A 247 -31.12 9.72 2.35
C TRP A 247 -31.85 9.76 0.99
N ASP A 248 -31.14 10.11 -0.09
CA ASP A 248 -31.69 10.18 -1.44
C ASP A 248 -31.27 8.96 -2.28
N SER A 249 -32.03 7.87 -2.13
CA SER A 249 -31.84 6.68 -2.98
C SER A 249 -32.17 6.93 -4.47
N ALA A 250 -32.90 7.99 -4.82
CA ALA A 250 -33.31 8.22 -6.21
C ALA A 250 -32.15 8.74 -7.05
N ASN A 251 -31.34 9.63 -6.49
CA ASN A 251 -30.16 10.17 -7.14
C ASN A 251 -28.84 9.52 -6.70
N GLY A 252 -28.91 8.68 -5.65
CA GLY A 252 -27.80 7.96 -5.07
C GLY A 252 -26.86 8.89 -4.32
N ASP A 253 -26.88 8.82 -3.00
CA ASP A 253 -25.91 9.52 -2.17
C ASP A 253 -24.64 8.67 -1.95
N ASN A 254 -23.53 9.33 -1.58
CA ASN A 254 -22.33 8.67 -1.09
C ASN A 254 -22.43 8.54 0.43
N ALA A 255 -22.23 7.34 0.98
CA ALA A 255 -22.35 7.09 2.41
C ALA A 255 -20.97 7.19 3.07
N LEU A 256 -20.78 8.15 3.96
CA LEU A 256 -19.54 8.36 4.70
C LEU A 256 -19.73 7.98 6.17
N PHE A 257 -18.98 6.98 6.61
CA PHE A 257 -19.01 6.42 7.96
C PHE A 257 -17.75 6.85 8.70
N SER A 258 -17.86 7.93 9.49
CA SER A 258 -16.70 8.62 10.08
C SER A 258 -16.69 8.64 11.60
N LEU A 259 -17.84 8.48 12.25
CA LEU A 259 -17.89 8.36 13.71
C LEU A 259 -17.38 6.98 14.15
N PRO A 260 -16.98 6.81 15.43
CA PRO A 260 -16.65 5.48 15.96
C PRO A 260 -17.69 4.44 15.55
N GLY A 261 -17.24 3.32 14.98
CA GLY A 261 -18.12 2.40 14.27
C GLY A 261 -19.16 1.72 15.15
N GLU A 262 -20.31 1.48 14.54
CA GLU A 262 -21.48 0.89 15.17
C GLU A 262 -22.29 0.05 14.15
N ALA A 263 -23.38 -0.56 14.63
CA ALA A 263 -24.34 -1.21 13.75
C ALA A 263 -25.19 -0.17 13.00
N VAL A 264 -25.29 -0.31 11.68
CA VAL A 264 -26.13 0.49 10.78
C VAL A 264 -27.19 -0.44 10.18
N THR A 265 -28.41 -0.39 10.71
CA THR A 265 -29.49 -1.26 10.23
C THR A 265 -30.25 -0.60 9.08
N ILE A 266 -30.28 -1.20 7.89
CA ILE A 266 -31.21 -0.77 6.82
C ILE A 266 -32.64 -1.07 7.26
N ALA A 267 -33.55 -0.11 7.12
CA ALA A 267 -34.96 -0.30 7.50
C ALA A 267 -35.61 -1.50 6.77
N GLY A 268 -36.48 -2.22 7.46
CA GLY A 268 -37.18 -3.39 6.89
C GLY A 268 -37.95 -3.06 5.61
N GLY A 269 -37.95 -3.96 4.64
CA GLY A 269 -38.61 -3.77 3.34
C GLY A 269 -37.98 -2.71 2.46
N THR A 270 -36.84 -2.13 2.86
CA THR A 270 -36.24 -0.99 2.16
C THR A 270 -35.08 -1.44 1.28
N MET A 271 -35.07 -0.95 0.05
CA MET A 271 -33.88 -0.91 -0.78
C MET A 271 -33.25 0.47 -0.66
N ILE A 272 -32.02 0.52 -0.16
CA ILE A 272 -31.21 1.73 -0.10
C ILE A 272 -30.29 1.74 -1.30
N ALA A 273 -30.32 2.79 -2.10
CA ALA A 273 -29.35 2.97 -3.17
C ALA A 273 -28.26 3.96 -2.75
N ALA A 274 -27.00 3.55 -2.89
CA ALA A 274 -25.82 4.35 -2.60
C ALA A 274 -24.85 4.32 -3.78
N ARG A 275 -24.20 5.44 -4.06
CA ARG A 275 -23.19 5.53 -5.13
C ARG A 275 -21.85 4.96 -4.68
N SER A 276 -21.48 5.21 -3.43
CA SER A 276 -20.26 4.71 -2.80
C SER A 276 -20.47 4.57 -1.30
N LEU A 277 -19.63 3.75 -0.68
CA LEU A 277 -19.51 3.65 0.77
C LEU A 277 -18.06 3.99 1.12
N ARG A 278 -17.83 4.84 2.12
CA ARG A 278 -16.50 5.15 2.64
C ARG A 278 -16.49 5.04 4.16
N PHE A 279 -15.58 4.23 4.68
CA PHE A 279 -15.41 3.94 6.11
C PHE A 279 -14.11 4.54 6.61
N GLU A 280 -14.23 5.64 7.34
CA GLU A 280 -13.13 6.42 7.92
C GLU A 280 -12.91 6.12 9.41
N ALA A 281 -13.71 5.22 9.97
CA ALA A 281 -13.55 4.70 11.32
C ALA A 281 -13.80 3.18 11.35
N ASP A 282 -13.19 2.52 12.34
CA ASP A 282 -13.27 1.08 12.54
C ASP A 282 -14.61 0.63 13.14
N GLY A 283 -15.01 -0.61 12.84
CA GLY A 283 -16.05 -1.35 13.58
C GLY A 283 -17.46 -1.26 13.02
N TYR A 284 -17.66 -0.62 11.86
CA TYR A 284 -18.99 -0.51 11.27
C TYR A 284 -19.56 -1.85 10.81
N VAL A 285 -20.84 -2.09 11.09
CA VAL A 285 -21.58 -3.27 10.63
C VAL A 285 -22.91 -2.83 9.99
N ILE A 286 -23.03 -2.92 8.67
CA ILE A 286 -24.29 -2.65 7.97
C ILE A 286 -25.13 -3.94 7.98
N GLU A 287 -26.32 -3.91 8.57
CA GLU A 287 -27.18 -5.09 8.72
C GLU A 287 -28.55 -4.89 8.06
N SER A 288 -29.14 -5.98 7.59
CA SER A 288 -30.53 -6.01 7.12
C SER A 288 -31.51 -5.82 8.29
N GLY A 289 -32.50 -4.93 8.14
CA GLY A 289 -33.63 -4.87 9.06
C GLY A 289 -34.57 -6.08 8.92
N ASP A 290 -34.64 -6.67 7.73
CA ASP A 290 -35.35 -7.92 7.43
C ASP A 290 -34.83 -8.60 6.14
N SER A 291 -35.43 -9.72 5.74
CA SER A 291 -35.01 -10.50 4.57
C SER A 291 -35.26 -9.81 3.22
N SER A 292 -36.08 -8.77 3.15
CA SER A 292 -36.36 -7.99 1.93
C SER A 292 -35.48 -6.74 1.80
N SER A 293 -34.77 -6.36 2.87
CA SER A 293 -33.82 -5.24 2.87
C SER A 293 -32.66 -5.47 1.87
N ARG A 294 -32.28 -4.44 1.10
CA ARG A 294 -31.18 -4.50 0.11
C ARG A 294 -30.33 -3.24 0.14
N LEU A 295 -29.04 -3.40 -0.14
CA LEU A 295 -28.13 -2.29 -0.46
C LEU A 295 -27.82 -2.32 -1.95
N ALA A 296 -28.30 -1.35 -2.70
CA ALA A 296 -28.02 -1.19 -4.11
C ALA A 296 -26.83 -0.25 -4.30
N LEU A 297 -25.75 -0.73 -4.92
CA LEU A 297 -24.66 0.14 -5.34
C LEU A 297 -24.90 0.62 -6.78
N THR A 298 -25.06 1.92 -6.95
CA THR A 298 -25.59 2.53 -8.18
C THR A 298 -24.74 3.71 -8.68
N ASN A 299 -23.41 3.55 -8.73
CA ASN A 299 -22.56 4.60 -9.26
C ASN A 299 -22.90 4.89 -10.74
N GLY A 300 -23.41 6.10 -10.98
CA GLY A 300 -23.84 6.58 -12.31
C GLY A 300 -25.32 6.42 -12.65
N GLY A 301 -26.20 6.12 -11.67
CA GLY A 301 -27.65 6.09 -11.88
C GLY A 301 -28.11 4.98 -12.84
N SER A 302 -29.34 5.09 -13.35
CA SER A 302 -29.91 4.19 -14.36
C SER A 302 -29.23 4.36 -15.73
N GLY A 303 -28.00 3.83 -15.84
CA GLY A 303 -27.15 3.88 -17.05
C GLY A 303 -25.65 4.06 -16.81
N GLY A 304 -25.17 3.99 -15.56
CA GLY A 304 -23.81 4.40 -15.17
C GLY A 304 -22.64 3.50 -15.60
N SER A 305 -21.53 4.14 -15.98
CA SER A 305 -20.21 3.57 -16.31
C SER A 305 -19.17 3.75 -15.16
N GLY A 306 -19.60 4.07 -13.94
CA GLY A 306 -18.71 4.32 -12.79
C GLY A 306 -18.55 3.09 -11.90
N ALA A 307 -17.40 2.97 -11.21
CA ALA A 307 -17.13 1.87 -10.29
C ALA A 307 -17.91 2.02 -8.97
N ASN A 308 -18.64 0.98 -8.56
CA ASN A 308 -19.33 0.91 -7.28
C ASN A 308 -18.32 0.75 -6.14
N THR A 309 -17.84 1.88 -5.60
CA THR A 309 -16.69 1.89 -4.71
C THR A 309 -17.10 1.68 -3.25
N VAL A 310 -16.41 0.77 -2.58
CA VAL A 310 -16.40 0.60 -1.13
C VAL A 310 -14.98 0.85 -0.63
N ASP A 311 -14.79 1.96 0.05
CA ASP A 311 -13.50 2.43 0.53
C ASP A 311 -13.40 2.20 2.04
N VAL A 312 -12.44 1.39 2.49
CA VAL A 312 -12.13 1.22 3.92
C VAL A 312 -10.75 1.80 4.14
N VAL A 313 -10.71 3.03 4.61
CA VAL A 313 -9.57 3.94 4.35
C VAL A 313 -8.27 3.46 5.00
N ASP A 314 -8.31 3.12 6.28
CA ASP A 314 -7.12 2.77 7.06
C ASP A 314 -6.95 1.25 7.18
N ALA A 315 -5.71 0.76 7.14
CA ALA A 315 -5.37 -0.65 7.27
C ALA A 315 -5.84 -1.29 8.59
N ALA A 316 -5.98 -0.51 9.65
CA ALA A 316 -6.50 -0.97 10.93
C ALA A 316 -8.03 -1.06 10.98
N HIS A 317 -8.75 -0.46 10.01
CA HIS A 317 -10.20 -0.44 9.99
C HIS A 317 -10.80 -1.70 9.37
N THR A 318 -11.92 -2.13 9.94
CA THR A 318 -12.77 -3.19 9.44
C THR A 318 -14.21 -2.68 9.29
N ALA A 319 -14.78 -2.88 8.10
CA ALA A 319 -16.20 -2.66 7.82
C ALA A 319 -16.86 -3.99 7.44
N THR A 320 -18.03 -4.27 8.00
CA THR A 320 -18.79 -5.50 7.69
C THR A 320 -20.12 -5.15 7.02
N ILE A 321 -20.41 -5.77 5.88
CA ILE A 321 -21.71 -5.64 5.19
C ILE A 321 -22.45 -6.98 5.30
N LYS A 322 -23.50 -7.01 6.14
CA LYS A 322 -24.40 -8.15 6.38
C LYS A 322 -25.80 -7.95 5.76
N VAL A 323 -25.87 -7.22 4.66
CA VAL A 323 -27.06 -7.07 3.81
C VAL A 323 -26.71 -7.52 2.39
N PRO A 324 -27.59 -8.21 1.64
CA PRO A 324 -27.34 -8.51 0.24
C PRO A 324 -27.12 -7.23 -0.58
N ILE A 325 -25.99 -7.18 -1.26
CA ILE A 325 -25.64 -6.11 -2.20
C ILE A 325 -26.22 -6.47 -3.57
N ILE A 326 -26.85 -5.49 -4.22
CA ILE A 326 -27.29 -5.57 -5.61
C ILE A 326 -26.66 -4.43 -6.41
N ALA A 327 -26.60 -4.60 -7.73
CA ALA A 327 -26.11 -3.56 -8.64
C ALA A 327 -26.83 -3.68 -9.98
N ASN A 328 -26.61 -2.70 -10.86
CA ASN A 328 -27.02 -2.82 -12.26
C ASN A 328 -26.36 -4.03 -12.93
N PRO A 329 -27.00 -4.67 -13.93
CA PRO A 329 -26.41 -5.82 -14.63
C PRO A 329 -25.00 -5.53 -15.17
N GLY A 330 -24.06 -6.45 -14.93
CA GLY A 330 -22.66 -6.32 -15.35
C GLY A 330 -21.81 -5.38 -14.48
N VAL A 331 -22.42 -4.67 -13.53
CA VAL A 331 -21.70 -3.83 -12.56
C VAL A 331 -21.51 -4.64 -11.27
N GLY A 332 -20.31 -4.58 -10.71
CA GLY A 332 -19.95 -5.30 -9.50
C GLY A 332 -19.64 -4.36 -8.34
N LEU A 333 -18.58 -4.67 -7.60
CA LEU A 333 -18.09 -3.93 -6.43
C LEU A 333 -16.60 -3.65 -6.60
N THR A 334 -16.14 -2.45 -6.24
CA THR A 334 -14.72 -2.08 -6.24
C THR A 334 -14.28 -1.74 -4.83
N LYS A 335 -13.36 -2.53 -4.28
CA LYS A 335 -12.77 -2.32 -2.95
C LYS A 335 -11.48 -1.50 -3.06
N THR A 336 -11.42 -0.39 -2.34
CA THR A 336 -10.25 0.49 -2.19
C THR A 336 -9.92 0.74 -0.72
N GLY A 337 -8.80 1.42 -0.46
CA GLY A 337 -8.34 1.73 0.88
C GLY A 337 -7.70 0.53 1.58
N GLY A 338 -6.79 0.80 2.52
CA GLY A 338 -5.95 -0.23 3.12
C GLY A 338 -6.68 -1.22 4.02
N GLY A 339 -7.90 -0.90 4.45
CA GLY A 339 -8.64 -1.66 5.46
C GLY A 339 -9.34 -2.92 4.96
N THR A 340 -10.03 -3.58 5.88
CA THR A 340 -10.73 -4.85 5.66
C THR A 340 -12.22 -4.63 5.42
N LEU A 341 -12.74 -5.19 4.31
CA LEU A 341 -14.17 -5.29 4.03
C LEU A 341 -14.63 -6.74 4.21
N VAL A 342 -15.55 -6.98 5.13
CA VAL A 342 -16.17 -8.30 5.34
C VAL A 342 -17.52 -8.35 4.61
N LEU A 343 -17.65 -9.24 3.62
CA LEU A 343 -18.91 -9.49 2.92
C LEU A 343 -19.62 -10.68 3.56
N GLY A 344 -20.63 -10.40 4.39
CA GLY A 344 -21.27 -11.39 5.27
C GLY A 344 -22.56 -12.01 4.73
N ARG A 345 -23.01 -11.66 3.52
CA ARG A 345 -24.23 -12.19 2.89
C ARG A 345 -24.00 -12.61 1.45
N SER A 346 -24.91 -13.41 0.94
CA SER A 346 -24.98 -13.71 -0.49
C SER A 346 -25.35 -12.44 -1.25
N ASN A 347 -24.45 -11.99 -2.12
CA ASN A 347 -24.60 -10.81 -2.94
C ASN A 347 -25.13 -11.20 -4.33
N LEU A 348 -25.84 -10.28 -4.99
CA LEU A 348 -26.59 -10.56 -6.21
C LEU A 348 -26.13 -9.71 -7.41
N TYR A 349 -25.08 -8.90 -7.26
CA TYR A 349 -24.47 -8.21 -8.39
C TYR A 349 -23.83 -9.22 -9.35
N THR A 350 -23.82 -8.89 -10.64
CA THR A 350 -23.34 -9.78 -11.71
C THR A 350 -22.03 -9.33 -12.35
N GLY A 351 -21.56 -8.11 -12.08
CA GLY A 351 -20.22 -7.67 -12.43
C GLY A 351 -19.17 -8.10 -11.39
N PRO A 352 -17.88 -7.81 -11.63
CA PRO A 352 -16.80 -8.35 -10.82
C PRO A 352 -16.68 -7.70 -9.43
N THR A 353 -16.16 -8.46 -8.46
CA THR A 353 -15.54 -7.90 -7.25
C THR A 353 -14.10 -7.50 -7.58
N ALA A 354 -13.88 -6.22 -7.86
CA ALA A 354 -12.54 -5.66 -8.02
C ALA A 354 -11.93 -5.35 -6.66
N ILE A 355 -10.73 -5.88 -6.39
CA ILE A 355 -9.97 -5.71 -5.15
C ILE A 355 -8.69 -4.97 -5.53
N ASN A 356 -8.70 -3.66 -5.38
CA ASN A 356 -7.55 -2.82 -5.75
C ASN A 356 -6.61 -2.65 -4.54
N GLU A 357 -7.18 -2.55 -3.34
CA GLU A 357 -6.41 -2.34 -2.09
C GLU A 357 -7.07 -2.98 -0.86
N GLY A 358 -6.25 -3.22 0.15
CA GLY A 358 -6.69 -3.77 1.44
C GLY A 358 -7.17 -5.22 1.33
N VAL A 359 -8.14 -5.60 2.17
CA VAL A 359 -8.60 -6.99 2.28
C VAL A 359 -10.11 -7.09 2.04
N VAL A 360 -10.54 -8.09 1.28
CA VAL A 360 -11.94 -8.57 1.24
C VAL A 360 -12.01 -9.92 1.93
N CYS A 361 -12.81 -10.02 2.99
CA CYS A 361 -13.04 -11.26 3.73
C CYS A 361 -14.36 -11.91 3.30
N VAL A 362 -14.31 -13.22 3.01
CA VAL A 362 -15.48 -14.02 2.61
C VAL A 362 -15.53 -15.38 3.31
N SER A 363 -16.73 -15.95 3.34
CA SER A 363 -17.02 -17.26 3.96
C SER A 363 -17.73 -18.24 3.01
N ALA A 364 -18.14 -17.77 1.84
CA ALA A 364 -18.80 -18.52 0.77
C ALA A 364 -18.61 -17.80 -0.58
N ALA A 365 -18.63 -18.53 -1.70
CA ALA A 365 -18.43 -17.96 -3.04
C ALA A 365 -19.43 -16.84 -3.36
N ASN A 366 -20.70 -17.06 -3.04
CA ASN A 366 -21.75 -16.07 -3.27
C ASN A 366 -21.61 -14.77 -2.43
N ASN A 367 -20.63 -14.66 -1.52
CA ASN A 367 -20.25 -13.37 -0.95
C ASN A 367 -19.60 -12.45 -2.00
N LEU A 368 -19.04 -13.01 -3.08
CA LEU A 368 -18.35 -12.29 -4.17
C LEU A 368 -19.27 -11.95 -5.36
N GLY A 369 -20.59 -12.13 -5.18
CA GLY A 369 -21.60 -11.84 -6.20
C GLY A 369 -22.38 -13.07 -6.64
N ALA A 370 -23.17 -12.92 -7.69
CA ALA A 370 -23.84 -14.03 -8.35
C ALA A 370 -22.82 -14.94 -9.05
N ALA A 371 -23.19 -16.19 -9.32
CA ALA A 371 -22.36 -17.10 -10.14
C ALA A 371 -22.02 -16.43 -11.48
N GLY A 372 -20.75 -16.51 -11.91
CA GLY A 372 -20.24 -15.80 -13.09
C GLY A 372 -19.67 -14.40 -12.80
N ALA A 373 -19.90 -13.81 -11.63
CA ALA A 373 -19.30 -12.53 -11.26
C ALA A 373 -17.79 -12.71 -11.03
N GLY A 374 -16.93 -12.06 -11.82
CA GLY A 374 -15.48 -12.23 -11.64
C GLY A 374 -14.94 -11.69 -10.32
N VAL A 375 -13.71 -12.04 -9.99
CA VAL A 375 -12.86 -11.37 -9.02
C VAL A 375 -11.69 -10.77 -9.79
N ALA A 376 -11.55 -9.46 -9.75
CA ALA A 376 -10.42 -8.77 -10.37
C ALA A 376 -9.48 -8.27 -9.29
N PHE A 377 -8.20 -8.60 -9.38
CA PHE A 377 -7.17 -8.05 -8.52
C PHE A 377 -6.36 -7.02 -9.27
N ASP A 378 -6.19 -5.85 -8.66
CA ASP A 378 -5.23 -4.83 -9.08
C ASP A 378 -4.43 -4.39 -7.84
N GLY A 379 -4.05 -5.39 -7.04
CA GLY A 379 -3.53 -5.30 -5.69
C GLY A 379 -4.38 -6.11 -4.69
N GLY A 380 -4.32 -5.70 -3.43
CA GLY A 380 -5.17 -6.20 -2.33
C GLY A 380 -5.16 -7.71 -2.08
N THR A 381 -6.10 -8.16 -1.23
CA THR A 381 -6.16 -9.54 -0.75
C THR A 381 -7.59 -10.06 -0.64
N LEU A 382 -7.84 -11.26 -1.17
CA LEU A 382 -9.02 -12.05 -0.85
C LEU A 382 -8.67 -12.99 0.31
N ARG A 383 -9.29 -12.78 1.47
CA ARG A 383 -9.07 -13.59 2.67
C ARG A 383 -10.25 -14.52 2.94
N LEU A 384 -9.93 -15.79 3.18
CA LEU A 384 -10.92 -16.79 3.55
C LEU A 384 -11.11 -16.83 5.06
N THR A 385 -12.37 -16.97 5.48
CA THR A 385 -12.76 -17.11 6.88
C THR A 385 -13.36 -18.48 7.21
N LYS A 386 -13.45 -19.34 6.20
CA LYS A 386 -13.92 -20.72 6.29
C LYS A 386 -13.42 -21.53 5.08
N THR A 387 -13.33 -22.85 5.22
CA THR A 387 -13.21 -23.75 4.07
C THR A 387 -14.40 -23.57 3.14
N MET A 388 -14.11 -23.38 1.87
CA MET A 388 -15.12 -23.06 0.86
C MET A 388 -14.69 -23.50 -0.52
N ASP A 389 -15.62 -23.40 -1.46
CA ASP A 389 -15.39 -23.68 -2.86
C ASP A 389 -15.71 -22.41 -3.66
N LEU A 390 -14.76 -21.94 -4.46
CA LEU A 390 -14.91 -20.82 -5.40
C LEU A 390 -15.25 -21.32 -6.82
N ALA A 391 -15.52 -22.62 -6.95
CA ALA A 391 -15.96 -23.29 -8.17
C ALA A 391 -17.30 -22.82 -8.76
N ASP A 392 -18.03 -21.89 -8.14
CA ASP A 392 -19.30 -21.42 -8.70
C ASP A 392 -19.12 -20.44 -9.90
N ASN A 393 -18.10 -20.66 -10.75
CA ASN A 393 -17.72 -19.86 -11.93
C ASN A 393 -17.37 -18.40 -11.62
N HIS A 394 -16.60 -18.12 -10.56
CA HIS A 394 -16.00 -16.80 -10.40
C HIS A 394 -14.65 -16.75 -11.15
N PRO A 395 -14.54 -16.12 -12.33
CA PRO A 395 -13.24 -15.94 -13.00
C PRO A 395 -12.35 -14.98 -12.21
N PHE A 396 -11.07 -15.30 -12.09
CA PHE A 396 -10.03 -14.47 -11.50
C PHE A 396 -9.25 -13.72 -12.59
N ALA A 397 -9.19 -12.40 -12.48
CA ALA A 397 -8.37 -11.55 -13.36
C ALA A 397 -7.26 -10.89 -12.54
N LEU A 398 -6.00 -11.19 -12.86
CA LEU A 398 -4.81 -10.63 -12.21
C LEU A 398 -4.28 -9.49 -13.09
N LEU A 399 -4.66 -8.27 -12.75
CA LEU A 399 -4.23 -7.04 -13.44
C LEU A 399 -2.83 -6.63 -12.98
N ASP A 400 -2.30 -5.52 -13.50
CA ASP A 400 -0.91 -5.12 -13.31
C ASP A 400 -0.48 -5.00 -11.84
N GLY A 401 -1.39 -4.62 -10.93
CA GLY A 401 -1.15 -4.57 -9.49
C GLY A 401 -0.99 -5.92 -8.80
N GLY A 402 -1.32 -7.04 -9.47
CA GLY A 402 -1.28 -8.39 -8.93
C GLY A 402 -2.39 -8.67 -7.91
N GLY A 403 -2.31 -9.76 -7.15
CA GLY A 403 -3.31 -10.10 -6.15
C GLY A 403 -2.88 -11.18 -5.17
N VAL A 404 -3.48 -11.17 -3.97
CA VAL A 404 -3.21 -12.15 -2.91
C VAL A 404 -4.45 -12.96 -2.59
N ILE A 405 -4.32 -14.29 -2.50
CA ILE A 405 -5.28 -15.16 -1.81
C ILE A 405 -4.67 -15.61 -0.49
N ASP A 406 -5.33 -15.22 0.60
CA ASP A 406 -5.01 -15.61 1.96
C ASP A 406 -5.98 -16.70 2.40
N THR A 407 -5.51 -17.95 2.35
CA THR A 407 -6.34 -19.09 2.78
C THR A 407 -6.44 -19.20 4.29
N GLN A 408 -5.71 -18.40 5.07
CA GLN A 408 -5.54 -18.60 6.51
C GLN A 408 -5.17 -20.07 6.76
N ASN A 409 -5.94 -20.82 7.54
CA ASN A 409 -5.80 -22.27 7.76
C ASN A 409 -6.92 -23.10 7.09
N PHE A 410 -7.63 -22.52 6.12
CA PHE A 410 -8.77 -23.13 5.45
C PHE A 410 -8.40 -23.70 4.09
N ASN A 411 -9.24 -24.63 3.60
CA ASN A 411 -9.08 -25.16 2.25
C ASN A 411 -9.99 -24.41 1.28
N CYS A 412 -9.49 -24.18 0.08
CA CYS A 412 -10.22 -23.56 -1.02
C CYS A 412 -10.01 -24.35 -2.29
N THR A 413 -11.10 -24.67 -2.96
CA THR A 413 -11.06 -25.16 -4.34
C THR A 413 -11.40 -24.01 -5.28
N THR A 414 -10.71 -23.93 -6.41
CA THR A 414 -11.01 -23.00 -7.51
C THR A 414 -11.06 -23.78 -8.83
N LEU A 415 -11.91 -23.35 -9.77
CA LEU A 415 -12.18 -24.07 -11.02
C LEU A 415 -11.35 -23.62 -12.23
N THR A 416 -11.38 -24.53 -13.22
CA THR A 416 -11.02 -24.46 -14.65
C THR A 416 -11.27 -23.12 -15.38
N ASP A 417 -10.38 -22.75 -16.30
CA ASP A 417 -10.53 -21.67 -17.31
C ASP A 417 -10.85 -20.27 -16.77
N ASN A 418 -10.54 -20.05 -15.50
CA ASN A 418 -11.02 -18.89 -14.78
C ASN A 418 -9.93 -17.86 -14.52
N TRP A 419 -8.64 -18.19 -14.65
CA TRP A 419 -7.57 -17.24 -14.38
C TRP A 419 -7.07 -16.57 -15.65
N SER A 420 -6.87 -15.26 -15.57
CA SER A 420 -6.39 -14.44 -16.68
C SER A 420 -5.50 -13.30 -16.21
N GLY A 421 -4.72 -12.73 -17.13
CA GLY A 421 -3.91 -11.54 -16.90
C GLY A 421 -2.43 -11.82 -16.69
N GLY A 422 -1.64 -10.75 -16.61
CA GLY A 422 -0.17 -10.80 -16.45
C GLY A 422 0.33 -10.41 -15.07
N GLY A 423 -0.57 -9.97 -14.17
CA GLY A 423 -0.23 -9.61 -12.79
C GLY A 423 0.33 -10.78 -11.99
N TYR A 424 1.13 -10.49 -10.97
CA TYR A 424 1.61 -11.53 -10.06
C TYR A 424 0.48 -12.04 -9.16
N PHE A 425 0.52 -13.32 -8.84
CA PHE A 425 -0.36 -13.95 -7.87
C PHE A 425 0.44 -14.42 -6.66
N THR A 426 -0.04 -14.11 -5.45
CA THR A 426 0.56 -14.59 -4.20
C THR A 426 -0.43 -15.42 -3.40
N LYS A 427 0.00 -16.61 -3.00
CA LYS A 427 -0.70 -17.48 -2.07
C LYS A 427 -0.05 -17.40 -0.70
N ILE A 428 -0.83 -16.99 0.31
CA ILE A 428 -0.41 -16.98 1.72
C ILE A 428 -1.34 -17.81 2.60
N GLY A 429 -0.98 -17.98 3.86
CA GLY A 429 -1.71 -18.79 4.84
C GLY A 429 -1.40 -20.29 4.70
N THR A 430 -1.44 -21.02 5.81
CA THR A 430 -1.09 -22.45 5.89
C THR A 430 -2.12 -23.39 5.23
N GLY A 431 -3.28 -22.87 4.85
CA GLY A 431 -4.35 -23.60 4.18
C GLY A 431 -4.02 -24.04 2.75
N LYS A 432 -4.86 -24.91 2.19
CA LYS A 432 -4.70 -25.48 0.84
C LYS A 432 -5.53 -24.70 -0.19
N LEU A 433 -4.91 -24.30 -1.29
CA LEU A 433 -5.57 -23.78 -2.49
C LEU A 433 -5.45 -24.82 -3.61
N VAL A 434 -6.57 -25.29 -4.15
CA VAL A 434 -6.62 -26.28 -5.24
C VAL A 434 -6.97 -25.59 -6.56
N LEU A 435 -6.18 -25.82 -7.59
CA LEU A 435 -6.43 -25.40 -8.97
C LEU A 435 -6.83 -26.62 -9.81
N GLN A 436 -8.12 -26.73 -10.16
CA GLN A 436 -8.67 -27.94 -10.79
C GLN A 436 -8.61 -27.96 -12.32
N GLY A 437 -8.23 -26.87 -12.98
CA GLY A 437 -8.20 -26.86 -14.44
C GLY A 437 -7.32 -25.80 -15.02
N ASP A 438 -7.36 -25.72 -16.35
CA ASP A 438 -6.34 -25.05 -17.15
C ASP A 438 -6.50 -23.53 -17.10
N ASN A 439 -5.39 -22.81 -17.00
CA ASN A 439 -5.37 -21.36 -16.83
C ASN A 439 -4.42 -20.72 -17.86
N GLU A 440 -4.60 -21.05 -19.14
CA GLU A 440 -3.71 -20.63 -20.23
C GLU A 440 -3.66 -19.11 -20.44
N MET A 441 -4.67 -18.38 -19.98
CA MET A 441 -4.74 -16.92 -20.10
C MET A 441 -4.03 -16.18 -18.95
N PHE A 442 -3.54 -16.90 -17.95
CA PHE A 442 -2.77 -16.35 -16.85
C PHE A 442 -1.27 -16.55 -17.10
N SER A 443 -0.56 -15.45 -17.37
CA SER A 443 0.87 -15.45 -17.70
C SER A 443 1.77 -14.86 -16.60
N GLY A 444 1.15 -14.42 -15.50
CA GLY A 444 1.83 -13.84 -14.36
C GLY A 444 2.72 -14.84 -13.62
N ARG A 445 3.54 -14.30 -12.72
CA ARG A 445 4.30 -15.10 -11.75
C ARG A 445 3.39 -15.56 -10.61
N ILE A 446 3.63 -16.77 -10.12
CA ILE A 446 3.02 -17.32 -8.91
C ILE A 446 4.06 -17.34 -7.81
N ASP A 447 3.69 -16.81 -6.64
CA ASP A 447 4.48 -16.85 -5.41
C ASP A 447 3.67 -17.59 -4.33
N VAL A 448 4.10 -18.79 -3.95
CA VAL A 448 3.50 -19.56 -2.85
C VAL A 448 4.38 -19.36 -1.64
N GLN A 449 3.98 -18.48 -0.73
CA GLN A 449 4.81 -18.16 0.43
C GLN A 449 4.64 -19.18 1.56
N GLN A 450 3.43 -19.73 1.71
CA GLN A 450 3.08 -20.69 2.76
C GLN A 450 1.91 -21.60 2.34
N GLY A 451 1.84 -22.77 2.98
CA GLY A 451 0.73 -23.71 2.82
C GLY A 451 0.84 -24.52 1.53
N ILE A 452 -0.29 -25.01 1.03
CA ILE A 452 -0.32 -25.94 -0.11
C ILE A 452 -0.98 -25.24 -1.30
N LEU A 453 -0.30 -25.23 -2.45
CA LEU A 453 -0.90 -25.04 -3.76
C LEU A 453 -1.01 -26.42 -4.42
N GLN A 454 -2.23 -26.94 -4.56
CA GLN A 454 -2.46 -28.23 -5.21
C GLN A 454 -2.90 -28.01 -6.66
N LEU A 455 -2.28 -28.74 -7.59
CA LEU A 455 -2.64 -28.78 -9.00
C LEU A 455 -3.35 -30.11 -9.30
N GLU A 456 -4.49 -30.05 -9.99
CA GLU A 456 -5.17 -31.26 -10.51
C GLU A 456 -5.13 -31.37 -12.04
N SER A 457 -4.48 -30.41 -12.72
CA SER A 457 -4.20 -30.45 -14.15
C SER A 457 -2.82 -29.89 -14.48
N ASN A 458 -2.19 -30.41 -15.53
CA ASN A 458 -0.93 -29.89 -16.05
C ASN A 458 -1.09 -28.48 -16.65
N GLY A 459 -2.29 -28.14 -17.13
CA GLY A 459 -2.61 -26.79 -17.61
C GLY A 459 -2.88 -25.78 -16.50
N ALA A 460 -2.95 -26.20 -15.23
CA ALA A 460 -3.38 -25.34 -14.12
C ALA A 460 -2.52 -24.08 -13.93
N ILE A 461 -1.24 -24.18 -14.28
CA ILE A 461 -0.29 -23.06 -14.24
C ILE A 461 0.62 -23.05 -15.48
N ALA A 462 0.24 -23.71 -16.58
CA ALA A 462 1.13 -23.94 -17.74
C ALA A 462 1.61 -22.67 -18.46
N ALA A 463 0.88 -21.56 -18.33
CA ALA A 463 1.26 -20.28 -18.91
C ALA A 463 2.00 -19.37 -17.91
N CYS A 464 2.11 -19.74 -16.62
CA CYS A 464 2.82 -18.93 -15.65
C CYS A 464 4.31 -18.87 -16.00
N SER A 465 4.90 -17.68 -15.85
CA SER A 465 6.31 -17.44 -16.18
C SER A 465 7.26 -18.00 -15.13
N VAL A 466 6.90 -17.87 -13.85
CA VAL A 466 7.69 -18.29 -12.71
C VAL A 466 6.76 -18.83 -11.63
N LEU A 467 7.12 -19.96 -11.04
CA LEU A 467 6.57 -20.50 -9.80
C LEU A 467 7.65 -20.41 -8.72
N ASP A 468 7.44 -19.55 -7.73
CA ASP A 468 8.33 -19.38 -6.58
C ASP A 468 7.71 -20.05 -5.35
N LEU A 469 8.44 -20.98 -4.73
CA LEU A 469 8.00 -21.69 -3.53
C LEU A 469 8.82 -21.21 -2.32
N GLY A 470 8.15 -20.57 -1.36
CA GLY A 470 8.70 -20.29 -0.05
C GLY A 470 9.12 -21.56 0.68
N ALA A 471 10.01 -21.45 1.67
CA ALA A 471 10.58 -22.61 2.37
C ALA A 471 9.54 -23.56 2.98
N ASP A 472 8.43 -23.01 3.49
CA ASP A 472 7.33 -23.79 4.10
C ASP A 472 6.16 -24.04 3.11
N ALA A 473 6.36 -23.73 1.83
CA ALA A 473 5.35 -23.92 0.80
C ALA A 473 5.44 -25.31 0.16
N ILE A 474 4.28 -25.86 -0.15
CA ILE A 474 4.15 -27.15 -0.84
C ILE A 474 3.42 -26.92 -2.15
N LEU A 475 4.03 -27.35 -3.25
CA LEU A 475 3.35 -27.62 -4.50
C LEU A 475 2.92 -29.09 -4.51
N ASP A 476 1.62 -29.35 -4.42
CA ASP A 476 1.08 -30.70 -4.46
C ASP A 476 0.59 -31.02 -5.88
N VAL A 477 1.29 -31.91 -6.56
CA VAL A 477 0.98 -32.37 -7.92
C VAL A 477 0.52 -33.82 -7.95
N THR A 478 0.24 -34.42 -6.78
CA THR A 478 -0.22 -35.81 -6.67
C THR A 478 -1.60 -36.04 -7.29
N GLY A 479 -2.36 -34.96 -7.52
CA GLY A 479 -3.60 -34.98 -8.28
C GLY A 479 -3.42 -35.22 -9.79
N ILE A 480 -2.20 -35.10 -10.32
CA ILE A 480 -1.88 -35.28 -11.73
C ILE A 480 -1.30 -36.69 -11.94
N ALA A 481 -1.98 -37.53 -12.71
CA ALA A 481 -1.68 -38.96 -12.80
C ALA A 481 -0.23 -39.30 -13.20
N GLU A 482 0.38 -38.49 -14.08
CA GLU A 482 1.76 -38.66 -14.56
C GLU A 482 2.74 -37.66 -13.92
N GLY A 483 2.28 -36.90 -12.92
CA GLY A 483 3.02 -35.77 -12.36
C GLY A 483 2.92 -34.49 -13.19
N TYR A 484 3.60 -33.45 -12.72
CA TYR A 484 3.59 -32.13 -13.34
C TYR A 484 4.75 -31.98 -14.33
N SER A 485 4.48 -31.44 -15.53
CA SER A 485 5.49 -31.21 -16.57
C SER A 485 5.75 -29.71 -16.71
N LEU A 486 6.75 -29.23 -16.00
CA LEU A 486 7.16 -27.83 -16.06
C LEU A 486 7.85 -27.53 -17.39
N GLY A 487 7.44 -26.46 -18.05
CA GLY A 487 8.03 -26.02 -19.32
C GLY A 487 7.51 -26.76 -20.55
N ALA A 488 6.45 -27.55 -20.44
CA ALA A 488 5.90 -28.31 -21.57
C ALA A 488 5.19 -27.42 -22.62
N ASN A 489 4.64 -26.28 -22.20
CA ASN A 489 3.82 -25.38 -23.04
C ASN A 489 4.42 -23.96 -23.19
N GLY A 490 5.68 -23.77 -22.81
CA GLY A 490 6.35 -22.48 -22.82
C GLY A 490 7.51 -22.45 -21.84
N ALA A 491 8.27 -21.35 -21.84
CA ALA A 491 9.32 -21.17 -20.85
C ALA A 491 8.71 -20.97 -19.45
N GLN A 492 9.12 -21.80 -18.50
CA GLN A 492 8.67 -21.73 -17.11
C GLN A 492 9.87 -21.91 -16.18
N ILE A 493 9.82 -21.25 -15.03
CA ILE A 493 10.86 -21.37 -13.99
C ILE A 493 10.20 -21.89 -12.71
N LEU A 494 10.70 -22.99 -12.15
CA LEU A 494 10.45 -23.35 -10.75
C LEU A 494 11.63 -22.88 -9.91
N GLN A 495 11.34 -22.14 -8.85
CA GLN A 495 12.37 -21.64 -7.95
C GLN A 495 11.95 -21.68 -6.46
N GLY A 496 12.90 -21.38 -5.59
CA GLY A 496 12.67 -21.29 -4.14
C GLY A 496 12.95 -22.60 -3.38
N ALA A 497 12.72 -22.60 -2.07
CA ALA A 497 13.15 -23.65 -1.14
C ALA A 497 12.03 -24.60 -0.70
N GLY A 498 10.84 -24.49 -1.31
CA GLY A 498 9.68 -25.29 -0.92
C GLY A 498 9.78 -26.77 -1.28
N THR A 499 8.68 -27.49 -1.09
CA THR A 499 8.56 -28.91 -1.42
C THR A 499 7.62 -29.11 -2.59
N VAL A 500 7.99 -29.96 -3.54
CA VAL A 500 7.08 -30.53 -4.54
C VAL A 500 6.68 -31.94 -4.08
N LEU A 501 5.38 -32.18 -3.94
CA LEU A 501 4.82 -33.48 -3.61
C LEU A 501 4.23 -34.12 -4.87
N GLY A 502 4.74 -35.27 -5.27
CA GLY A 502 4.40 -35.96 -6.52
C GLY A 502 5.46 -35.81 -7.61
N ASN A 503 5.28 -36.55 -8.70
CA ASN A 503 6.26 -36.63 -9.79
C ASN A 503 6.45 -35.28 -10.49
N LEU A 504 7.71 -34.92 -10.75
CA LEU A 504 8.11 -33.66 -11.35
C LEU A 504 9.00 -33.91 -12.58
N SER A 505 8.56 -33.41 -13.74
CA SER A 505 9.34 -33.41 -14.97
C SER A 505 9.62 -31.98 -15.41
N ILE A 506 10.90 -31.62 -15.52
CA ILE A 506 11.35 -30.37 -16.10
C ILE A 506 11.62 -30.63 -17.59
N SER A 507 10.75 -30.12 -18.45
CA SER A 507 10.82 -30.26 -19.91
C SER A 507 11.91 -29.36 -20.51
N GLU A 508 12.22 -29.51 -21.80
CA GLU A 508 13.31 -28.79 -22.50
C GLU A 508 13.28 -27.25 -22.34
N LEU A 509 12.10 -26.63 -22.23
CA LEU A 509 11.95 -25.19 -22.03
C LEU A 509 11.82 -24.79 -20.55
N GLY A 510 11.82 -25.77 -19.65
CA GLY A 510 11.75 -25.56 -18.22
C GLY A 510 13.10 -25.21 -17.61
N VAL A 511 13.09 -24.36 -16.59
CA VAL A 511 14.25 -24.06 -15.75
C VAL A 511 13.91 -24.40 -14.31
N HIS A 512 14.78 -25.15 -13.66
CA HIS A 512 14.71 -25.45 -12.24
C HIS A 512 15.84 -24.72 -11.52
N VAL A 513 15.49 -23.82 -10.61
CA VAL A 513 16.40 -23.00 -9.83
C VAL A 513 16.11 -23.30 -8.36
N PRO A 514 16.57 -24.44 -7.81
CA PRO A 514 16.33 -24.77 -6.41
C PRO A 514 16.84 -23.65 -5.51
N GLY A 515 15.95 -22.79 -5.03
CA GLY A 515 16.27 -21.70 -4.13
C GLY A 515 16.39 -20.27 -4.67
N LYS A 516 16.68 -19.37 -3.72
CA LYS A 516 17.21 -18.00 -3.93
C LYS A 516 18.41 -17.83 -2.99
N SER A 517 19.56 -18.34 -3.41
CA SER A 517 20.89 -18.14 -2.81
C SER A 517 21.04 -18.31 -1.28
N PRO A 518 21.74 -19.36 -0.82
CA PRO A 518 21.65 -20.74 -1.26
C PRO A 518 20.70 -21.56 -0.37
N CYS A 519 20.00 -22.55 -0.92
CA CYS A 519 19.12 -23.44 -0.14
C CYS A 519 18.74 -24.74 -0.86
N THR A 520 18.09 -25.64 -0.12
CA THR A 520 17.63 -26.94 -0.62
C THR A 520 16.15 -26.89 -1.02
N GLN A 521 15.81 -27.38 -2.21
CA GLN A 521 14.43 -27.63 -2.64
C GLN A 521 14.14 -29.13 -2.62
N TYR A 522 12.96 -29.50 -2.11
CA TYR A 522 12.60 -30.91 -1.93
C TYR A 522 11.62 -31.39 -3.02
N VAL A 523 11.80 -32.64 -3.45
CA VAL A 523 10.85 -33.35 -4.31
C VAL A 523 10.53 -34.69 -3.65
N ASP A 524 9.26 -34.95 -3.36
CA ASP A 524 8.76 -36.26 -2.91
C ASP A 524 7.98 -36.90 -4.06
N GLY A 525 8.73 -37.38 -5.05
CA GLY A 525 8.26 -38.00 -6.29
C GLY A 525 9.41 -38.27 -7.25
N ASP A 526 9.13 -38.99 -8.34
CA ASP A 526 10.10 -39.18 -9.42
C ASP A 526 10.51 -37.82 -10.01
N TYR A 527 11.79 -37.64 -10.29
CA TYR A 527 12.35 -36.38 -10.78
C TYR A 527 13.04 -36.57 -12.14
N SER A 528 12.52 -35.89 -13.17
CA SER A 528 13.06 -35.93 -14.53
C SER A 528 13.53 -34.54 -14.94
N MET A 529 14.78 -34.41 -15.38
CA MET A 529 15.43 -33.13 -15.68
C MET A 529 15.92 -33.10 -17.13
N ASN A 530 15.11 -32.53 -18.03
CA ASN A 530 15.39 -32.40 -19.48
C ASN A 530 15.59 -30.93 -19.93
N GLY A 531 15.18 -29.96 -19.10
CA GLY A 531 15.43 -28.53 -19.31
C GLY A 531 16.78 -28.05 -18.77
N VAL A 532 16.79 -26.91 -18.06
CA VAL A 532 18.00 -26.36 -17.42
C VAL A 532 17.91 -26.46 -15.90
N LEU A 533 18.87 -27.10 -15.26
CA LEU A 533 19.06 -27.02 -13.81
C LEU A 533 20.09 -25.93 -13.53
N GLU A 534 19.70 -24.89 -12.80
CA GLU A 534 20.58 -23.81 -12.38
C GLU A 534 20.90 -23.95 -10.89
N ILE A 535 22.19 -24.05 -10.57
CA ILE A 535 22.68 -24.21 -9.20
C ILE A 535 23.53 -22.99 -8.84
N GLU A 536 23.12 -22.24 -7.82
CA GLU A 536 23.95 -21.19 -7.26
C GLU A 536 24.94 -21.77 -6.25
N ILE A 537 26.19 -21.32 -6.31
CA ILE A 537 27.29 -21.81 -5.48
C ILE A 537 28.02 -20.59 -4.91
N ALA A 538 27.98 -20.43 -3.59
CA ALA A 538 28.62 -19.36 -2.83
C ALA A 538 29.64 -19.86 -1.79
N GLY A 539 29.77 -21.18 -1.59
CA GLY A 539 30.67 -21.81 -0.63
C GLY A 539 30.52 -23.34 -0.59
N SER A 540 31.43 -24.02 0.12
CA SER A 540 31.32 -25.46 0.43
C SER A 540 30.83 -25.65 1.88
N ALA A 541 29.54 -25.95 2.08
CA ALA A 541 29.06 -26.21 3.44
C ALA A 541 29.36 -27.64 3.86
N THR A 542 30.17 -27.80 4.90
CA THR A 542 30.55 -29.10 5.50
C THR A 542 29.53 -29.61 6.53
N GLY A 543 28.22 -29.47 6.27
CA GLY A 543 27.19 -30.23 7.01
C GLY A 543 26.28 -29.49 8.01
N ALA A 544 25.97 -28.22 7.80
CA ALA A 544 24.81 -27.58 8.44
C ALA A 544 24.10 -26.64 7.46
N GLU A 545 22.78 -26.84 7.28
CA GLU A 545 21.92 -26.01 6.45
C GLU A 545 21.86 -24.54 6.94
N PRO A 546 21.74 -23.54 6.04
CA PRO A 546 21.74 -23.70 4.59
C PRO A 546 23.14 -23.99 4.05
N GLU A 547 23.24 -24.97 3.15
CA GLU A 547 24.49 -25.26 2.46
C GLU A 547 24.98 -24.01 1.69
N GLY A 548 26.29 -23.88 1.42
CA GLY A 548 26.84 -22.73 0.68
C GLY A 548 26.45 -22.72 -0.79
N TYR A 549 25.54 -23.60 -1.21
CA TYR A 549 25.14 -23.85 -2.58
C TYR A 549 23.71 -24.42 -2.62
N ASP A 550 23.07 -24.32 -3.76
CA ASP A 550 21.73 -24.85 -3.99
C ASP A 550 21.71 -26.37 -4.20
N GLN A 551 20.65 -27.03 -3.73
CA GLN A 551 20.49 -28.47 -3.84
C GLN A 551 19.07 -28.86 -4.22
N VAL A 552 18.92 -29.83 -5.12
CA VAL A 552 17.67 -30.61 -5.26
C VAL A 552 17.79 -31.86 -4.41
N ARG A 553 16.79 -32.09 -3.54
CA ARG A 553 16.76 -33.25 -2.67
C ARG A 553 15.51 -34.09 -2.91
N ILE A 554 15.71 -35.30 -3.40
CA ILE A 554 14.65 -36.28 -3.58
C ILE A 554 14.46 -37.01 -2.26
N SER A 555 13.23 -37.01 -1.76
CA SER A 555 12.86 -37.54 -0.44
C SER A 555 11.72 -38.54 -0.57
N GLY A 556 11.44 -39.32 0.48
CA GLY A 556 10.41 -40.37 0.42
C GLY A 556 11.03 -41.77 0.47
N LEU A 557 10.38 -42.77 -0.13
CA LEU A 557 10.81 -44.17 0.01
C LEU A 557 11.58 -44.70 -1.21
N SER A 558 11.14 -44.42 -2.43
CA SER A 558 11.75 -44.95 -3.66
C SER A 558 11.29 -44.16 -4.87
N HIS A 559 12.07 -43.15 -5.27
CA HIS A 559 11.79 -42.33 -6.44
C HIS A 559 13.02 -42.25 -7.35
N ASP A 560 12.77 -42.41 -8.65
CA ASP A 560 13.82 -42.43 -9.66
C ASP A 560 14.21 -40.99 -10.07
N VAL A 561 15.48 -40.81 -10.41
CA VAL A 561 16.02 -39.60 -11.02
C VAL A 561 16.45 -39.90 -12.45
N SER A 562 15.98 -39.09 -13.40
CA SER A 562 16.34 -39.18 -14.82
C SER A 562 16.93 -37.86 -15.30
N LEU A 563 18.13 -37.90 -15.88
CA LEU A 563 18.86 -36.72 -16.35
C LEU A 563 19.07 -36.75 -17.88
N GLY A 564 18.83 -35.61 -18.51
CA GLY A 564 19.16 -35.37 -19.93
C GLY A 564 19.41 -33.91 -20.28
N GLY A 565 18.92 -32.96 -19.49
CA GLY A 565 19.01 -31.52 -19.77
C GLY A 565 20.38 -30.88 -19.53
N LEU A 566 20.42 -29.55 -19.48
CA LEU A 566 21.64 -28.78 -19.22
C LEU A 566 21.83 -28.51 -17.73
N LEU A 567 23.09 -28.47 -17.30
CA LEU A 567 23.51 -27.96 -16.00
C LEU A 567 24.13 -26.56 -16.16
N SER A 568 23.62 -25.59 -15.41
CA SER A 568 24.12 -24.23 -15.32
C SER A 568 24.61 -23.97 -13.89
N LEU A 569 25.89 -23.58 -13.73
CA LEU A 569 26.48 -23.32 -12.42
C LEU A 569 26.77 -21.83 -12.25
N GLN A 570 26.13 -21.20 -11.27
CA GLN A 570 26.32 -19.79 -10.93
C GLN A 570 27.25 -19.65 -9.75
N TRP A 571 28.52 -19.35 -10.02
CA TRP A 571 29.55 -19.27 -9.00
C TRP A 571 29.68 -17.87 -8.41
N SER A 572 29.82 -17.78 -7.08
CA SER A 572 30.03 -16.55 -6.33
C SER A 572 30.91 -16.80 -5.09
N GLY A 573 31.39 -15.71 -4.48
CA GLY A 573 32.44 -15.77 -3.46
C GLY A 573 33.85 -15.84 -4.06
N THR A 574 34.87 -15.98 -3.21
CA THR A 574 36.27 -16.27 -3.59
C THR A 574 36.97 -17.00 -2.44
N ASP A 575 38.03 -17.75 -2.74
CA ASP A 575 38.94 -18.37 -1.77
C ASP A 575 38.27 -19.34 -0.76
N TRP A 576 37.13 -19.92 -1.14
CA TRP A 576 36.44 -20.89 -0.31
C TRP A 576 36.70 -22.33 -0.75
N ALA A 577 37.07 -22.56 -2.01
CA ALA A 577 37.21 -23.90 -2.53
C ALA A 577 38.56 -24.51 -2.14
N ALA A 578 38.55 -25.79 -1.77
CA ALA A 578 39.75 -26.59 -1.58
C ALA A 578 39.74 -27.84 -2.46
N GLU A 579 40.93 -28.39 -2.76
CA GLU A 579 41.03 -29.67 -3.46
C GLU A 579 40.30 -30.76 -2.68
N GLY A 580 39.40 -31.48 -3.35
CA GLY A 580 38.59 -32.53 -2.77
C GLY A 580 37.28 -32.04 -2.16
N ASP A 581 36.96 -30.75 -2.19
CA ASP A 581 35.64 -30.24 -1.82
C ASP A 581 34.55 -30.89 -2.67
N ARG A 582 33.39 -31.10 -2.04
CA ARG A 582 32.27 -31.87 -2.57
C ARG A 582 30.98 -31.08 -2.46
N LEU A 583 30.29 -30.91 -3.58
CA LEU A 583 28.98 -30.25 -3.66
C LEU A 583 27.96 -31.25 -4.21
N TRP A 584 27.00 -31.63 -3.37
CA TRP A 584 25.98 -32.60 -3.73
C TRP A 584 24.79 -31.87 -4.34
N ILE A 585 24.82 -31.62 -5.65
CA ILE A 585 23.84 -30.75 -6.31
C ILE A 585 22.47 -31.43 -6.51
N ILE A 586 22.46 -32.76 -6.59
CA ILE A 586 21.25 -33.57 -6.48
C ILE A 586 21.54 -34.68 -5.48
N ARG A 587 20.73 -34.77 -4.43
CA ARG A 587 20.71 -35.91 -3.51
C ARG A 587 19.45 -36.73 -3.71
N ASN A 588 19.61 -38.02 -3.99
CA ASN A 588 18.50 -38.96 -3.99
C ASN A 588 18.53 -39.81 -2.73
N ASP A 589 17.96 -39.29 -1.65
CA ASP A 589 17.92 -39.97 -0.35
C ASP A 589 16.95 -41.17 -0.31
N THR A 590 16.42 -41.58 -1.47
CA THR A 590 15.50 -42.71 -1.60
C THR A 590 16.21 -43.95 -2.14
N ALA A 591 15.53 -45.10 -2.14
CA ALA A 591 16.05 -46.32 -2.76
C ALA A 591 15.96 -46.33 -4.30
N GLY A 592 15.45 -45.26 -4.92
CA GLY A 592 15.30 -45.17 -6.37
C GLY A 592 16.62 -45.03 -7.11
N SER A 593 16.58 -45.26 -8.42
CA SER A 593 17.75 -45.25 -9.28
C SER A 593 18.06 -43.86 -9.83
N LEU A 594 19.31 -43.65 -10.23
CA LEU A 594 19.73 -42.55 -11.09
C LEU A 594 19.96 -43.09 -12.51
N SER A 595 19.44 -42.40 -13.52
CA SER A 595 19.68 -42.71 -14.92
C SER A 595 19.99 -41.46 -15.74
N GLY A 596 20.75 -41.63 -16.82
CA GLY A 596 21.17 -40.53 -17.69
C GLY A 596 22.29 -39.66 -17.12
N ALA A 597 22.55 -38.54 -17.79
CA ALA A 597 23.55 -37.53 -17.43
C ALA A 597 23.11 -36.16 -17.97
N PHE A 598 23.73 -35.08 -17.49
CA PHE A 598 23.48 -33.77 -18.10
C PHE A 598 24.12 -33.72 -19.49
N ASP A 599 23.45 -33.05 -20.42
CA ASP A 599 23.87 -32.93 -21.81
C ASP A 599 25.28 -32.33 -21.92
N GLY A 600 26.16 -33.07 -22.59
CA GLY A 600 27.56 -32.66 -22.80
C GLY A 600 28.48 -32.87 -21.59
N LEU A 601 28.01 -33.48 -20.51
CA LEU A 601 28.80 -33.78 -19.32
C LEU A 601 28.72 -35.28 -19.01
N ALA A 602 29.69 -36.07 -19.48
CA ALA A 602 29.81 -37.46 -19.09
C ALA A 602 30.34 -37.61 -17.65
N ASP A 603 30.23 -38.80 -17.07
CA ASP A 603 30.78 -39.09 -15.75
C ASP A 603 32.29 -38.78 -15.69
N GLY A 604 32.69 -37.95 -14.71
CA GLY A 604 34.04 -37.46 -14.51
C GLY A 604 34.45 -36.23 -15.34
N ASP A 605 33.58 -35.72 -16.21
CA ASP A 605 33.85 -34.54 -17.04
C ASP A 605 33.93 -33.25 -16.21
N SER A 606 34.55 -32.24 -16.82
CA SER A 606 34.66 -30.90 -16.24
C SER A 606 33.36 -30.12 -16.41
N ALA A 607 32.68 -29.82 -15.30
CA ALA A 607 31.52 -28.91 -15.28
C ALA A 607 31.94 -27.43 -15.28
N GLY A 608 33.21 -27.13 -15.00
CA GLY A 608 33.76 -25.78 -15.09
C GLY A 608 35.12 -25.65 -14.40
N VAL A 609 35.69 -24.45 -14.44
CA VAL A 609 36.86 -24.07 -13.65
C VAL A 609 36.47 -22.88 -12.79
N TYR A 610 36.67 -23.01 -11.48
CA TYR A 610 36.35 -21.96 -10.52
C TYR A 610 37.30 -22.03 -9.33
N ASP A 611 37.71 -20.86 -8.82
CA ASP A 611 38.66 -20.71 -7.70
C ASP A 611 39.99 -21.49 -7.90
N GLY A 612 40.43 -21.61 -9.16
CA GLY A 612 41.65 -22.34 -9.51
C GLY A 612 41.52 -23.87 -9.59
N PHE A 613 40.34 -24.42 -9.31
CA PHE A 613 40.06 -25.85 -9.37
C PHE A 613 39.22 -26.22 -10.59
N GLN A 614 39.47 -27.40 -11.13
CA GLN A 614 38.62 -28.01 -12.15
C GLN A 614 37.51 -28.77 -11.44
N TRP A 615 36.26 -28.32 -11.58
CA TRP A 615 35.12 -28.97 -10.95
C TRP A 615 34.62 -30.11 -11.82
N ARG A 616 34.73 -31.33 -11.32
CA ARG A 616 34.35 -32.55 -12.02
C ARG A 616 33.02 -33.08 -11.52
N ILE A 617 32.17 -33.52 -12.44
CA ILE A 617 30.86 -34.09 -12.11
C ILE A 617 30.94 -35.61 -12.03
N TYR A 618 30.22 -36.21 -11.09
CA TYR A 618 30.08 -37.65 -10.92
C TYR A 618 28.60 -38.01 -10.76
N TYR A 619 28.20 -39.07 -11.45
CA TYR A 619 26.84 -39.62 -11.41
C TYR A 619 26.84 -40.97 -10.70
N GLY A 620 25.82 -41.22 -9.89
CA GLY A 620 25.73 -42.45 -9.09
C GLY A 620 26.69 -42.45 -7.90
N ALA A 621 27.06 -41.25 -7.44
CA ALA A 621 27.80 -41.04 -6.21
C ALA A 621 26.92 -41.43 -5.00
N ASP A 622 27.55 -41.62 -3.84
CA ASP A 622 26.87 -42.00 -2.60
C ASP A 622 27.17 -40.95 -1.54
N ALA A 623 26.19 -40.08 -1.28
CA ALA A 623 26.27 -38.98 -0.33
C ALA A 623 26.45 -39.48 1.10
N ASP A 624 25.75 -40.55 1.48
CA ASP A 624 25.78 -41.13 2.81
C ASP A 624 27.14 -41.77 3.14
N ALA A 625 27.74 -42.47 2.18
CA ALA A 625 29.06 -43.07 2.32
C ALA A 625 30.21 -42.10 1.97
N GLY A 626 29.90 -40.96 1.36
CA GLY A 626 30.89 -40.05 0.80
C GLY A 626 31.75 -40.73 -0.26
N LEU A 627 31.14 -41.46 -1.19
CA LEU A 627 31.84 -42.12 -2.29
C LEU A 627 31.48 -41.49 -3.64
N LEU A 628 32.40 -41.59 -4.60
CA LEU A 628 32.18 -41.07 -5.96
C LEU A 628 31.30 -41.99 -6.83
N ALA A 629 30.98 -43.18 -6.32
CA ALA A 629 30.21 -44.20 -7.02
C ALA A 629 29.54 -45.14 -6.01
N GLY A 630 28.52 -45.87 -6.45
CA GLY A 630 27.83 -46.90 -5.65
C GLY A 630 26.51 -46.45 -5.03
N GLY A 631 26.08 -45.22 -5.33
CA GLY A 631 24.78 -44.68 -4.95
C GLY A 631 23.99 -44.19 -6.17
N ASN A 632 23.25 -43.11 -5.97
CA ASN A 632 22.27 -42.53 -6.90
C ASN A 632 22.27 -40.99 -6.88
N ASP A 633 23.34 -40.37 -6.35
CA ASP A 633 23.49 -38.93 -6.23
C ASP A 633 24.30 -38.31 -7.38
N VAL A 634 24.20 -36.98 -7.50
CA VAL A 634 25.03 -36.17 -8.41
C VAL A 634 25.95 -35.26 -7.60
N LEU A 635 27.25 -35.40 -7.86
CA LEU A 635 28.31 -34.78 -7.08
C LEU A 635 29.22 -33.94 -7.97
N LEU A 636 29.57 -32.75 -7.51
CA LEU A 636 30.71 -31.97 -8.03
C LEU A 636 31.90 -32.12 -7.08
N VAL A 637 33.09 -32.36 -7.62
CA VAL A 637 34.35 -32.44 -6.85
C VAL A 637 35.36 -31.43 -7.40
N ALA A 638 35.94 -30.63 -6.50
CA ALA A 638 37.08 -29.78 -6.84
C ALA A 638 38.33 -30.64 -7.06
N ALA A 639 38.82 -30.75 -8.30
CA ALA A 639 40.05 -31.45 -8.64
C ALA A 639 41.19 -30.45 -8.88
N ALA A 640 42.42 -30.85 -8.53
CA ALA A 640 43.61 -30.08 -8.88
C ALA A 640 43.65 -29.79 -10.39
N PRO A 641 44.03 -28.57 -10.81
CA PRO A 641 44.12 -28.22 -12.23
C PRO A 641 45.11 -29.15 -12.93
N VAL A 642 44.71 -29.71 -14.08
CA VAL A 642 45.61 -30.56 -14.88
C VAL A 642 46.78 -29.68 -15.36
N PRO A 643 48.03 -30.00 -15.02
CA PRO A 643 49.17 -29.20 -15.45
C PRO A 643 49.23 -29.22 -16.98
N GLU A 644 49.31 -28.02 -17.59
CA GLU A 644 49.38 -27.91 -19.04
C GLU A 644 50.52 -28.73 -19.63
N PRO A 645 50.39 -29.22 -20.89
CA PRO A 645 51.39 -30.08 -21.53
C PRO A 645 52.83 -29.53 -21.54
N GLY A 646 53.01 -28.21 -21.37
CA GLY A 646 54.33 -27.56 -21.24
C GLY A 646 55.15 -28.02 -20.03
N SER A 647 54.49 -28.55 -18.99
CA SER A 647 55.13 -29.08 -17.77
C SER A 647 55.79 -30.44 -18.04
N ILE A 648 55.17 -31.26 -18.89
CA ILE A 648 55.67 -32.59 -19.30
C ILE A 648 56.84 -32.44 -20.27
N VAL A 649 56.82 -31.42 -21.12
CA VAL A 649 57.96 -31.06 -21.99
C VAL A 649 59.18 -30.63 -21.15
N SER A 650 58.97 -29.95 -20.01
CA SER A 650 60.06 -29.57 -19.10
C SER A 650 60.67 -30.77 -18.37
N LEU A 651 59.88 -31.78 -18.01
CA LEU A 651 60.38 -33.05 -17.46
C LEU A 651 61.09 -33.92 -18.51
N LEU A 652 60.60 -33.94 -19.77
CA LEU A 652 61.24 -34.64 -20.89
C LEU A 652 62.53 -33.95 -21.35
N LEU A 653 62.62 -32.61 -21.33
CA LEU A 653 63.86 -31.88 -21.60
C LEU A 653 64.92 -32.09 -20.50
N ALA A 654 64.52 -32.22 -19.23
CA ALA A 654 65.43 -32.56 -18.15
C ALA A 654 66.00 -33.99 -18.30
N CYS A 655 65.19 -34.96 -18.75
CA CYS A 655 65.65 -36.31 -19.06
C CYS A 655 66.54 -36.39 -20.31
N LEU A 656 66.27 -35.59 -21.36
CA LEU A 656 67.15 -35.51 -22.54
C LEU A 656 68.48 -34.79 -22.25
N ALA A 657 68.49 -33.78 -21.36
CA ALA A 657 69.73 -33.12 -20.93
C ALA A 657 70.64 -34.06 -20.10
N ALA A 658 70.06 -34.95 -19.29
CA ALA A 658 70.83 -35.96 -18.54
C ALA A 658 71.45 -37.05 -19.45
N LEU A 659 70.82 -37.37 -20.58
CA LEU A 659 71.36 -38.29 -21.60
C LEU A 659 72.40 -37.64 -22.53
N ALA A 660 72.28 -36.34 -22.82
CA ALA A 660 73.26 -35.58 -23.60
C ALA A 660 74.52 -35.22 -22.79
N GLY A 661 74.41 -35.05 -21.47
CA GLY A 661 75.52 -34.77 -20.56
C GLY A 661 76.56 -35.90 -20.46
N ARG A 662 76.17 -37.17 -20.70
CA ARG A 662 77.10 -38.31 -20.66
C ARG A 662 77.95 -38.52 -21.93
N ARG A 663 77.75 -37.74 -23.00
CA ARG A 663 78.57 -37.84 -24.24
C ARG A 663 79.62 -36.75 -24.41
N ARG A 664 79.77 -35.81 -23.47
CA ARG A 664 80.70 -34.66 -23.58
C ARG A 664 81.90 -34.68 -22.62
N GLU A 665 82.31 -35.84 -22.13
CA GLU A 665 83.60 -36.04 -21.44
C GLU A 665 84.58 -36.91 -22.23
N LYS A 666 84.78 -36.65 -23.52
CA LYS A 666 85.99 -37.09 -24.23
C LYS A 666 86.35 -36.07 -25.31
N ARG A 667 87.15 -35.06 -24.94
CA ARG A 667 88.29 -34.49 -25.71
C ARG A 667 88.60 -33.05 -25.27
N ALA A 668 89.71 -32.87 -24.55
CA ALA A 668 90.48 -31.64 -24.58
C ALA A 668 91.97 -31.93 -24.36
N CYS A 669 92.80 -31.27 -25.20
CA CYS A 669 94.25 -31.03 -25.13
C CYS A 669 95.21 -32.18 -25.52
N HIS A 670 96.30 -32.01 -26.27
CA HIS A 670 96.89 -30.96 -27.14
C HIS A 670 98.13 -31.65 -27.83
N PRO A 671 98.72 -31.12 -28.93
CA PRO A 671 100.00 -30.43 -28.71
C PRO A 671 100.23 -29.24 -29.65
N ARG A 672 100.96 -28.23 -29.15
CA ARG A 672 101.63 -27.20 -29.96
C ARG A 672 103.11 -27.22 -29.60
N GLY A 673 103.96 -27.20 -30.63
CA GLY A 673 105.41 -27.20 -30.50
C GLY A 673 106.00 -25.79 -30.32
N LEU A 674 107.07 -25.77 -29.52
CA LEU A 674 108.38 -25.10 -29.67
C LEU A 674 108.43 -23.61 -30.07
N CYS A 675 108.77 -22.76 -29.09
CA CYS A 675 110.12 -22.22 -28.90
C CYS A 675 110.39 -22.07 -27.40
#